data_AF-A0A9P8PYM6-F1
#
_entry.id   AF-A0A9P8PYM6-F1
#
_cell.length_a   1.000
_cell.length_b   1.000
_cell.length_c   1.000
_cell.angle_alpha   90.00
_cell.angle_beta   90.00
_cell.angle_gamma   90.00
#
_symmetry.space_group_name_H-M   'P 1'
#
loop_
_entity.id
_entity.type
_entity.pdbx_description
1 polymer ?
#
loop_
_entity_poly.entity_id
_entity_poly.type
_entity_poly.pdbx_seq_one_letter_code
_entity_poly.pdbx_strand_id
1 'polypeptide(L)'
;MPPLLTLKRSKAYLLIPTAIIALLILVFSDGRYWSTIKITTQDPNNSIDLKDYTFPITDSENILKKIPSHASVQEKCTTFFDVDTFKKTTYSSFNFEDTSVNQFFESHIKKKFKYLSDDDLDSLAQQQFEKYLTPDEIDLVIGMYNDNFKKNLEVLKEIKEQTLQTRIFNECYIKHGFQDLPCNVLQKKLFPWLSNKSPFSEFPSTHPISRFDGNDECILQHINQKSVGKGIVLTASNSHYDDLTSLILILRVLGNTLPIEIIHRGDFSERRQKNIQLLSKNERLSSIIKDKLGIKVSGSLPEQEIRFINIQDSIDSRYRSKFKRFSNKLLASLFNSFHEVVIMDTDVIPFTKPQEFFKFPSYTNSGAWLFKDRTVIYKHGGSDKNFWLNLTPTDAEKRVFDISNPLKERPELIENNRYFQGFSHLVEAGIVVLKKQDYLNTLITSIQFQLWDTAMKRVWGDKEYFWLSFYLNGLDSFTLNQNYAGAAGEVRDIPEELVSKIPRTFNEKEVNVEGICSIQPVHVHDSQLLWMNSGYKFCKKPTYALADKKYYPQLSDAETIKKYKSSIKIKQVLIPPDMDDFYISMIGRSDHDIPWKGWYYTELCAHYTFCAIKDLLVEIEDDKDLKGSEVRDGKNVKEYNGQLITFDIKQSKFFDELGELWMNSDTVFRSVRTGK
;
A
#
# COMPACT_ATOMS: atom_id res chain seq x y z
N MET A 1 27.72 -13.40 -59.52
CA MET A 1 29.13 -13.13 -59.17
C MET A 1 29.17 -12.40 -57.83
N PRO A 2 29.93 -12.90 -56.84
CA PRO A 2 30.14 -12.36 -55.48
C PRO A 2 31.28 -11.29 -55.51
N PRO A 3 31.72 -10.57 -54.42
CA PRO A 3 31.94 -11.01 -53.03
C PRO A 3 31.47 -10.02 -51.92
N LEU A 4 31.17 -10.42 -50.68
CA LEU A 4 32.05 -10.95 -49.61
C LEU A 4 33.22 -10.01 -49.27
N LEU A 5 33.06 -9.22 -48.20
CA LEU A 5 34.18 -8.70 -47.41
C LEU A 5 33.81 -8.77 -45.93
N THR A 6 34.22 -9.88 -45.33
CA THR A 6 34.49 -10.02 -43.91
C THR A 6 35.57 -9.02 -43.48
N LEU A 7 35.35 -8.29 -42.39
CA LEU A 7 36.44 -7.80 -41.54
C LEU A 7 36.17 -8.19 -40.09
N LYS A 8 36.94 -9.19 -39.67
CA LYS A 8 37.13 -9.61 -38.27
C LYS A 8 37.76 -8.46 -37.48
N ARG A 9 37.27 -8.31 -36.24
CA ARG A 9 37.95 -7.87 -35.01
C ARG A 9 39.28 -7.10 -35.18
N SER A 10 39.26 -5.83 -34.75
CA SER A 10 40.30 -5.30 -33.87
C SER A 10 39.64 -4.53 -32.73
N LYS A 11 40.03 -4.90 -31.51
CA LYS A 11 39.63 -4.26 -30.25
C LYS A 11 40.46 -2.99 -30.03
N ALA A 12 39.86 -2.14 -29.19
CA ALA A 12 40.44 -1.02 -28.44
C ALA A 12 40.60 0.28 -29.22
N TYR A 13 39.71 1.25 -28.97
CA TYR A 13 40.04 2.47 -28.22
C TYR A 13 38.75 3.11 -27.64
N LEU A 14 38.70 3.13 -26.31
CA LEU A 14 37.95 3.97 -25.36
C LEU A 14 36.52 4.44 -25.72
N LEU A 15 35.54 3.67 -25.25
CA LEU A 15 34.14 4.06 -25.07
C LEU A 15 33.83 4.13 -23.55
N ILE A 16 34.23 5.20 -22.87
CA ILE A 16 33.86 5.47 -21.46
C ILE A 16 33.77 6.99 -21.25
N PRO A 17 32.61 7.62 -21.51
CA PRO A 17 32.29 8.88 -20.80
C PRO A 17 30.79 9.13 -20.47
N THR A 18 29.88 8.16 -20.60
CA THR A 18 28.43 8.46 -20.71
C THR A 18 27.49 7.91 -19.63
N ALA A 19 27.94 7.03 -18.76
CA ALA A 19 27.09 6.40 -17.73
C ALA A 19 27.00 7.17 -16.41
N ILE A 20 28.05 7.93 -16.10
CA ILE A 20 28.23 8.61 -14.81
C ILE A 20 27.26 9.78 -14.62
N ILE A 21 26.85 10.45 -15.71
CA ILE A 21 25.91 11.57 -15.67
C ILE A 21 24.46 11.09 -15.47
N ALA A 22 24.09 9.97 -16.10
CA ALA A 22 22.76 9.37 -15.92
C ALA A 22 22.53 8.89 -14.48
N LEU A 23 23.59 8.40 -13.81
CA LEU A 23 23.52 7.99 -12.42
C LEU A 23 23.28 9.16 -11.45
N LEU A 24 23.88 10.33 -11.73
CA LEU A 24 23.62 11.54 -10.94
C LEU A 24 22.14 11.93 -11.00
N ILE A 25 21.48 11.73 -12.14
CA ILE A 25 20.06 12.08 -12.28
C ILE A 25 19.14 11.03 -11.69
N LEU A 26 19.46 9.74 -11.75
CA LEU A 26 18.71 8.71 -11.01
C LEU A 26 18.83 8.91 -9.50
N VAL A 27 19.98 9.38 -9.02
CA VAL A 27 20.20 9.77 -7.62
C VAL A 27 19.44 11.04 -7.23
N PHE A 28 19.35 12.05 -8.12
CA PHE A 28 18.77 13.36 -7.81
C PHE A 28 17.29 13.55 -8.20
N SER A 29 16.74 12.78 -9.14
CA SER A 29 15.38 12.97 -9.66
C SER A 29 14.30 12.24 -8.86
N ASP A 30 14.64 11.09 -8.26
CA ASP A 30 13.63 10.22 -7.64
C ASP A 30 13.64 10.21 -6.11
N GLY A 31 14.65 10.83 -5.50
CA GLY A 31 14.75 10.92 -4.05
C GLY A 31 14.71 9.57 -3.30
N ARG A 32 14.96 8.46 -4.01
CA ARG A 32 15.03 7.08 -3.49
C ARG A 32 16.47 6.63 -3.23
N TYR A 33 17.46 7.36 -3.74
CA TYR A 33 18.89 7.00 -3.72
C TYR A 33 19.78 8.05 -3.04
N TRP A 34 19.27 8.78 -2.05
CA TRP A 34 20.07 9.73 -1.26
C TRP A 34 21.23 9.07 -0.51
N SER A 35 21.28 7.74 -0.41
CA SER A 35 22.13 7.01 0.54
C SER A 35 23.58 6.74 0.11
N THR A 36 24.06 7.16 -1.07
CA THR A 36 25.30 6.57 -1.62
C THR A 36 26.43 7.53 -1.98
N ILE A 37 26.27 8.86 -1.81
CA ILE A 37 27.32 9.82 -2.20
C ILE A 37 27.83 10.58 -0.97
N LYS A 38 29.09 10.32 -0.58
CA LYS A 38 29.90 11.26 0.21
C LYS A 38 30.49 12.28 -0.76
N ILE A 39 29.95 13.50 -0.77
CA ILE A 39 30.58 14.60 -1.49
C ILE A 39 31.66 15.17 -0.55
N THR A 40 32.91 14.77 -0.76
CA THR A 40 34.05 15.41 -0.10
C THR A 40 34.39 16.69 -0.85
N THR A 41 33.99 17.82 -0.30
CA THR A 41 34.49 19.14 -0.69
C THR A 41 35.91 19.34 -0.15
N GLN A 42 36.72 20.19 -0.81
CA GLN A 42 38.04 20.59 -0.28
C GLN A 42 37.95 21.34 1.07
N ASP A 43 36.75 21.80 1.43
CA ASP A 43 36.42 22.27 2.77
C ASP A 43 35.83 21.13 3.62
N PRO A 44 36.52 20.64 4.67
CA PRO A 44 36.04 19.55 5.52
C PRO A 44 34.78 19.89 6.34
N ASN A 45 34.33 21.15 6.36
CA ASN A 45 33.05 21.53 6.99
C ASN A 45 31.81 21.33 6.09
N ASN A 46 31.99 20.97 4.81
CA ASN A 46 30.91 20.83 3.83
C ASN A 46 30.64 19.37 3.38
N SER A 47 31.23 18.36 4.05
CA SER A 47 30.87 16.97 3.80
C SER A 47 29.49 16.66 4.40
N ILE A 48 28.48 16.46 3.56
CA ILE A 48 27.13 16.04 3.99
C ILE A 48 27.03 14.52 3.86
N ASP A 49 26.89 13.81 4.99
CA ASP A 49 26.57 12.38 5.01
C ASP A 49 25.05 12.20 4.93
N LEU A 50 24.55 11.91 3.73
CA LEU A 50 23.12 11.81 3.44
C LEU A 50 22.43 10.57 4.02
N LYS A 51 23.19 9.66 4.65
CA LYS A 51 22.63 8.48 5.30
C LYS A 51 21.86 8.81 6.59
N ASP A 52 22.17 9.93 7.24
CA ASP A 52 21.65 10.29 8.57
C ASP A 52 21.12 11.74 8.63
N TYR A 53 20.33 12.14 7.63
CA TYR A 53 19.69 13.46 7.67
C TYR A 53 18.53 13.49 8.68
N THR A 54 18.49 14.56 9.48
CA THR A 54 17.38 14.87 10.38
C THR A 54 16.61 16.06 9.84
N PHE A 55 15.29 16.06 10.03
CA PHE A 55 14.47 17.17 9.60
C PHE A 55 14.74 18.37 10.51
N PRO A 56 14.78 19.60 9.96
CA PRO A 56 15.01 20.80 10.77
C PRO A 56 14.02 20.94 11.93
N ILE A 57 14.47 21.52 13.04
CA ILE A 57 13.61 21.89 14.17
C ILE A 57 12.55 22.86 13.66
N THR A 58 11.31 22.60 14.03
CA THR A 58 10.17 23.40 13.57
C THR A 58 9.81 24.51 14.57
N ASP A 59 9.01 25.47 14.12
CA ASP A 59 8.57 26.56 14.99
C ASP A 59 7.65 26.03 16.10
N SER A 60 6.80 25.05 15.78
CA SER A 60 5.95 24.39 16.76
C SER A 60 6.76 23.65 17.85
N GLU A 61 7.87 22.99 17.51
CA GLU A 61 8.76 22.40 18.52
C GLU A 61 9.33 23.46 19.48
N ASN A 62 9.72 24.63 18.94
CA ASN A 62 10.23 25.73 19.75
C ASN A 62 9.15 26.37 20.64
N ILE A 63 7.89 26.39 20.19
CA ILE A 63 6.74 26.81 21.01
C ILE A 63 6.52 25.81 22.15
N LEU A 64 6.45 24.51 21.84
CA LEU A 64 6.24 23.46 22.84
C LEU A 64 7.28 23.49 23.96
N LYS A 65 8.55 23.80 23.64
CA LYS A 65 9.61 23.94 24.65
C LYS A 65 9.30 25.01 25.72
N LYS A 66 8.55 26.05 25.36
CA LYS A 66 8.17 27.16 26.25
C LYS A 66 6.92 26.89 27.09
N ILE A 67 6.10 25.92 26.71
CA ILE A 67 4.86 25.59 27.43
C ILE A 67 5.19 24.75 28.68
N PRO A 68 4.72 25.15 29.88
CA PRO A 68 4.90 24.35 31.10
C PRO A 68 4.11 23.02 31.03
N SER A 69 4.74 21.91 31.42
CA SER A 69 4.09 20.58 31.40
C SER A 69 2.92 20.44 32.37
N HIS A 70 2.92 21.21 33.47
CA HIS A 70 1.88 21.21 34.49
C HIS A 70 0.71 22.15 34.18
N ALA A 71 0.76 22.91 33.10
CA ALA A 71 -0.35 23.74 32.66
C ALA A 71 -1.58 22.88 32.34
N SER A 72 -2.77 23.45 32.52
CA SER A 72 -4.01 22.79 32.11
C SER A 72 -4.02 22.54 30.60
N VAL A 73 -4.81 21.55 30.14
CA VAL A 73 -4.97 21.29 28.69
C VAL A 73 -5.46 22.56 27.97
N GLN A 74 -6.36 23.32 28.59
CA GLN A 74 -6.83 24.59 28.07
C GLN A 74 -5.69 25.57 27.84
N GLU A 75 -4.87 25.84 28.88
CA GLU A 75 -3.72 26.75 28.78
C GLU A 75 -2.70 26.28 27.74
N LYS A 76 -2.43 24.96 27.67
CA LYS A 76 -1.54 24.36 26.67
C LYS A 76 -2.04 24.61 25.25
N CYS A 77 -3.32 24.33 24.99
CA CYS A 77 -3.95 24.51 23.69
C CYS A 77 -4.04 25.98 23.29
N THR A 78 -4.45 26.86 24.22
CA THR A 78 -4.46 28.31 24.00
C THR A 78 -3.06 28.80 23.67
N THR A 79 -2.05 28.50 24.50
CA THR A 79 -0.67 28.97 24.27
C THR A 79 -0.09 28.46 22.95
N PHE A 80 -0.38 27.22 22.55
CA PHE A 80 0.13 26.66 21.31
C PHE A 80 -0.48 27.33 20.06
N PHE A 81 -1.80 27.58 20.06
CA PHE A 81 -2.52 28.13 18.91
C PHE A 81 -2.67 29.67 18.91
N ASP A 82 -2.36 30.35 20.02
CA ASP A 82 -2.40 31.82 20.16
C ASP A 82 -1.27 32.52 19.37
N VAL A 83 -0.23 31.78 18.98
CA VAL A 83 0.98 32.37 18.38
C VAL A 83 0.75 32.84 16.93
N ASP A 84 1.29 34.02 16.59
CA ASP A 84 1.44 34.54 15.23
C ASP A 84 2.09 33.55 14.23
N THR A 85 2.77 32.51 14.73
CA THR A 85 3.29 31.39 13.93
C THR A 85 2.19 30.68 13.17
N PHE A 86 1.06 30.36 13.81
CA PHE A 86 -0.06 29.74 13.11
C PHE A 86 -0.65 30.71 12.08
N LYS A 87 -0.55 32.03 12.25
CA LYS A 87 -1.02 33.00 11.23
C LYS A 87 -0.15 33.01 9.98
N LYS A 88 1.16 32.70 10.07
CA LYS A 88 2.12 32.80 8.97
C LYS A 88 2.20 31.58 8.04
N THR A 89 1.96 30.37 8.52
CA THR A 89 2.16 29.15 7.73
C THR A 89 1.09 28.99 6.63
N THR A 90 1.36 28.41 5.46
CA THR A 90 0.29 28.08 4.48
C THR A 90 0.63 26.77 3.78
N TYR A 91 -0.27 25.79 3.79
CA TYR A 91 0.02 24.44 3.27
C TYR A 91 -0.64 24.23 1.90
N SER A 92 -0.08 24.77 0.82
CA SER A 92 -0.70 24.66 -0.51
C SER A 92 -0.20 23.48 -1.36
N SER A 93 1.04 23.01 -1.18
CA SER A 93 1.58 21.82 -1.87
C SER A 93 2.97 21.44 -1.37
N PHE A 94 3.16 20.20 -0.91
CA PHE A 94 4.47 19.66 -0.51
C PHE A 94 5.10 18.89 -1.67
N ASN A 95 5.44 19.63 -2.73
CA ASN A 95 6.17 19.07 -3.87
C ASN A 95 7.65 19.42 -3.69
N PHE A 96 8.55 18.45 -3.88
CA PHE A 96 9.94 18.81 -4.13
C PHE A 96 10.03 19.59 -5.45
N GLU A 97 10.88 20.61 -5.49
CA GLU A 97 11.14 21.30 -6.75
C GLU A 97 11.80 20.33 -7.74
N ASP A 98 11.20 20.22 -8.93
CA ASP A 98 11.79 19.45 -10.02
C ASP A 98 13.08 20.17 -10.44
N THR A 99 14.21 19.47 -10.36
CA THR A 99 15.51 20.13 -10.29
C THR A 99 15.83 20.90 -11.58
N SER A 100 16.42 22.09 -11.43
CA SER A 100 17.14 22.77 -12.52
C SER A 100 18.20 21.87 -13.18
N VAL A 101 18.69 20.88 -12.43
CA VAL A 101 19.59 19.79 -12.87
C VAL A 101 18.89 18.84 -13.87
N ASN A 102 17.64 18.44 -13.63
CA ASN A 102 16.84 17.64 -14.57
C ASN A 102 16.61 18.39 -15.89
N GLN A 103 16.30 19.69 -15.82
CA GLN A 103 16.12 20.51 -17.02
C GLN A 103 17.42 20.73 -17.80
N PHE A 104 18.55 20.91 -17.11
CA PHE A 104 19.87 20.96 -17.72
C PHE A 104 20.20 19.65 -18.46
N PHE A 105 19.91 18.50 -17.86
CA PHE A 105 20.13 17.20 -18.48
C PHE A 105 19.30 16.94 -19.74
N GLU A 106 17.98 17.15 -19.66
CA GLU A 106 17.06 16.97 -20.79
C GLU A 106 17.45 17.88 -21.96
N SER A 107 17.90 19.10 -21.67
CA SER A 107 18.26 20.08 -22.70
C SER A 107 19.65 19.87 -23.32
N HIS A 108 20.65 19.41 -22.55
CA HIS A 108 22.06 19.37 -23.00
C HIS A 108 22.62 17.96 -23.25
N ILE A 109 22.17 16.94 -22.51
CA ILE A 109 22.78 15.60 -22.51
C ILE A 109 21.95 14.62 -23.34
N LYS A 110 20.63 14.55 -23.12
CA LYS A 110 19.73 13.60 -23.82
C LYS A 110 19.63 13.87 -25.31
N LYS A 111 19.71 15.14 -25.73
CA LYS A 111 19.78 15.55 -27.14
C LYS A 111 21.03 15.06 -27.87
N LYS A 112 22.14 14.80 -27.15
CA LYS A 112 23.40 14.37 -27.76
C LYS A 112 23.49 12.86 -27.98
N PHE A 113 22.75 12.03 -27.24
CA PHE A 113 22.96 10.57 -27.24
C PHE A 113 21.64 9.81 -27.22
N LYS A 114 21.16 9.44 -28.41
CA LYS A 114 19.81 8.90 -28.67
C LYS A 114 19.69 7.37 -28.49
N TYR A 115 20.72 6.67 -28.00
CA TYR A 115 20.89 5.21 -28.24
C TYR A 115 21.41 4.35 -27.08
N LEU A 116 21.37 4.79 -25.82
CA LEU A 116 21.77 3.95 -24.67
C LEU A 116 20.55 3.50 -23.86
N SER A 117 20.61 2.28 -23.32
CA SER A 117 19.59 1.70 -22.43
C SER A 117 19.97 1.90 -20.97
N ASP A 118 18.98 1.93 -20.08
CA ASP A 118 19.16 2.36 -18.68
C ASP A 118 20.06 1.41 -17.85
N ASP A 119 20.04 0.10 -18.15
CA ASP A 119 20.79 -0.93 -17.40
C ASP A 119 22.33 -0.86 -17.61
N ASP A 120 22.79 -0.35 -18.76
CA ASP A 120 24.22 -0.21 -19.08
C ASP A 120 24.88 0.97 -18.32
N LEU A 121 24.08 1.86 -17.74
CA LEU A 121 24.54 3.08 -17.06
C LEU A 121 24.94 2.79 -15.60
N ASP A 122 24.38 1.76 -14.98
CA ASP A 122 24.57 1.45 -13.55
C ASP A 122 25.95 0.84 -13.22
N SER A 123 26.49 -0.01 -14.10
CA SER A 123 27.77 -0.70 -13.88
C SER A 123 29.00 0.21 -13.97
N LEU A 124 28.91 1.31 -14.72
CA LEU A 124 30.04 2.22 -14.97
C LEU A 124 30.24 3.30 -13.87
N ALA A 125 29.26 3.51 -12.99
CA ALA A 125 29.21 4.65 -12.09
C ALA A 125 30.24 4.67 -10.96
N GLN A 126 30.83 3.51 -10.64
CA GLN A 126 31.67 3.34 -9.46
C GLN A 126 33.11 3.87 -9.63
N GLN A 127 33.53 4.32 -10.82
CA GLN A 127 34.90 4.76 -11.08
C GLN A 127 34.99 6.13 -11.79
N GLN A 128 35.38 7.15 -11.00
CA GLN A 128 36.00 8.45 -11.36
C GLN A 128 35.09 9.62 -11.81
N PHE A 129 34.77 10.50 -10.85
CA PHE A 129 34.11 11.80 -11.00
C PHE A 129 35.02 12.92 -11.54
N GLU A 130 36.30 12.91 -11.19
CA GLU A 130 37.21 14.07 -11.37
C GLU A 130 37.81 14.21 -12.78
N LYS A 131 37.55 13.24 -13.67
CA LYS A 131 38.26 13.13 -14.94
C LYS A 131 37.57 13.81 -16.12
N TYR A 132 36.29 14.20 -15.98
CA TYR A 132 35.43 14.51 -17.13
C TYR A 132 34.62 15.81 -17.01
N LEU A 133 34.63 16.48 -15.87
CA LEU A 133 34.05 17.80 -15.69
C LEU A 133 35.16 18.80 -15.40
N THR A 134 35.02 20.02 -15.93
CA THR A 134 35.88 21.11 -15.49
C THR A 134 35.57 21.46 -14.03
N PRO A 135 36.53 21.98 -13.26
CA PRO A 135 36.28 22.45 -11.89
C PRO A 135 35.07 23.39 -11.79
N ASP A 136 34.91 24.31 -12.75
CA ASP A 136 33.78 25.26 -12.78
C ASP A 136 32.41 24.56 -12.98
N GLU A 137 32.36 23.50 -13.77
CA GLU A 137 31.14 22.70 -13.96
C GLU A 137 30.82 21.84 -12.73
N ILE A 138 31.85 21.33 -12.04
CA ILE A 138 31.70 20.63 -10.76
C ILE A 138 31.13 21.59 -9.72
N ASP A 139 31.69 22.80 -9.61
CA ASP A 139 31.24 23.82 -8.66
C ASP A 139 29.81 24.30 -8.97
N LEU A 140 29.43 24.43 -10.26
CA LEU A 140 28.07 24.75 -10.67
C LEU A 140 27.08 23.64 -10.26
N VAL A 141 27.42 22.37 -10.52
CA VAL A 141 26.57 21.22 -10.16
C VAL A 141 26.44 21.09 -8.64
N ILE A 142 27.53 21.29 -7.89
CA ILE A 142 27.52 21.30 -6.42
C ILE A 142 26.67 22.47 -5.90
N GLY A 143 26.79 23.66 -6.49
CA GLY A 143 25.98 24.83 -6.13
C GLY A 143 24.48 24.58 -6.34
N MET A 144 24.09 24.08 -7.53
CA MET A 144 22.71 23.71 -7.84
C MET A 144 22.19 22.61 -6.91
N TYR A 145 23.03 21.63 -6.56
CA TYR A 145 22.70 20.58 -5.61
C TYR A 145 22.43 21.14 -4.21
N ASN A 146 23.32 21.99 -3.70
CA ASN A 146 23.20 22.60 -2.38
C ASN A 146 21.94 23.49 -2.28
N ASP A 147 21.61 24.24 -3.33
CA ASP A 147 20.40 25.06 -3.36
C ASP A 147 19.13 24.20 -3.39
N ASN A 148 19.10 23.13 -4.18
CA ASN A 148 17.98 22.20 -4.21
C ASN A 148 17.84 21.43 -2.87
N PHE A 149 18.95 21.06 -2.25
CA PHE A 149 18.96 20.41 -0.94
C PHE A 149 18.37 21.33 0.14
N LYS A 150 18.76 22.61 0.17
CA LYS A 150 18.18 23.61 1.09
C LYS A 150 16.68 23.77 0.89
N LYS A 151 16.21 23.87 -0.36
CA LYS A 151 14.78 23.96 -0.66
C LYS A 151 14.02 22.72 -0.21
N ASN A 152 14.57 21.54 -0.45
CA ASN A 152 13.97 20.28 0.01
C ASN A 152 13.96 20.19 1.54
N LEU A 153 14.99 20.68 2.24
CA LEU A 153 14.98 20.76 3.72
C LEU A 153 13.86 21.65 4.25
N GLU A 154 13.55 22.77 3.59
CA GLU A 154 12.39 23.59 3.95
C GLU A 154 11.08 22.83 3.74
N VAL A 155 10.91 22.13 2.62
CA VAL A 155 9.72 21.27 2.40
C VAL A 155 9.60 20.21 3.51
N LEU A 156 10.71 19.56 3.89
CA LEU A 156 10.71 18.57 4.97
C LEU A 156 10.37 19.19 6.33
N LYS A 157 10.88 20.39 6.62
CA LYS A 157 10.51 21.17 7.82
C LYS A 157 9.03 21.49 7.84
N GLU A 158 8.44 21.91 6.71
CA GLU A 158 7.01 22.20 6.62
C GLU A 158 6.14 20.94 6.81
N ILE A 159 6.56 19.79 6.28
CA ILE A 159 5.86 18.51 6.50
C ILE A 159 5.88 18.14 7.99
N LYS A 160 7.04 18.26 8.66
CA LYS A 160 7.15 18.00 10.10
C LYS A 160 6.29 18.97 10.91
N GLU A 161 6.32 20.25 10.55
CA GLU A 161 5.48 21.28 11.17
C GLU A 161 4.00 20.93 11.03
N GLN A 162 3.51 20.58 9.83
CA GLN A 162 2.11 20.18 9.64
C GLN A 162 1.75 18.93 10.42
N THR A 163 2.64 17.93 10.47
CA THR A 163 2.42 16.66 11.19
C THR A 163 2.26 16.92 12.69
N LEU A 164 3.17 17.70 13.27
CA LEU A 164 3.14 18.10 14.68
C LEU A 164 1.88 18.90 14.99
N GLN A 165 1.56 19.93 14.20
CA GLN A 165 0.35 20.73 14.39
C GLN A 165 -0.93 19.88 14.27
N THR A 166 -0.95 18.89 13.38
CA THR A 166 -2.07 17.95 13.23
C THR A 166 -2.27 17.12 14.49
N ARG A 167 -1.19 16.60 15.10
CA ARG A 167 -1.28 15.85 16.37
C ARG A 167 -1.83 16.71 17.51
N ILE A 168 -1.33 17.94 17.65
CA ILE A 168 -1.82 18.85 18.70
C ILE A 168 -3.25 19.30 18.43
N PHE A 169 -3.63 19.53 17.17
CA PHE A 169 -5.03 19.79 16.81
C PHE A 169 -5.94 18.64 17.27
N ASN A 170 -5.53 17.39 17.05
CA ASN A 170 -6.29 16.22 17.49
C ASN A 170 -6.42 16.15 19.01
N GLU A 171 -5.32 16.33 19.76
CA GLU A 171 -5.37 16.36 21.23
C GLU A 171 -6.29 17.47 21.74
N CYS A 172 -6.13 18.70 21.24
CA CYS A 172 -6.91 19.84 21.71
C CYS A 172 -8.40 19.75 21.33
N TYR A 173 -8.70 19.56 20.04
CA TYR A 173 -10.07 19.74 19.53
C TYR A 173 -10.87 18.45 19.44
N ILE A 174 -10.23 17.35 19.03
CA ILE A 174 -10.94 16.09 18.82
C ILE A 174 -11.11 15.33 20.15
N LYS A 175 -10.05 15.25 20.96
CA LYS A 175 -10.04 14.51 22.22
C LYS A 175 -10.53 15.34 23.40
N HIS A 176 -10.04 16.58 23.56
CA HIS A 176 -10.38 17.43 24.70
C HIS A 176 -11.45 18.49 24.42
N GLY A 177 -11.91 18.63 23.16
CA GLY A 177 -13.03 19.50 22.82
C GLY A 177 -12.78 20.99 23.07
N PHE A 178 -11.53 21.45 22.95
CA PHE A 178 -11.11 22.85 23.12
C PHE A 178 -11.95 23.84 22.27
N GLN A 179 -12.31 24.99 22.85
CA GLN A 179 -13.27 25.95 22.25
C GLN A 179 -12.76 27.39 22.08
N ASP A 180 -11.64 27.79 22.72
CA ASP A 180 -11.27 29.22 22.79
C ASP A 180 -10.92 29.85 21.43
N LEU A 181 -10.34 29.05 20.52
CA LEU A 181 -10.09 29.47 19.14
C LEU A 181 -10.98 28.67 18.19
N PRO A 182 -11.67 29.31 17.21
CA PRO A 182 -12.60 28.61 16.33
C PRO A 182 -11.92 27.46 15.57
N CYS A 183 -12.35 26.23 15.88
CA CYS A 183 -11.81 24.99 15.30
C CYS A 183 -11.89 24.98 13.76
N ASN A 184 -12.96 25.55 13.19
CA ASN A 184 -13.14 25.67 11.75
C ASN A 184 -12.05 26.50 11.06
N VAL A 185 -11.52 27.54 11.73
CA VAL A 185 -10.44 28.39 11.21
C VAL A 185 -9.13 27.59 11.15
N LEU A 186 -8.80 26.88 12.22
CA LEU A 186 -7.62 26.03 12.26
C LEU A 186 -7.71 24.88 11.24
N GLN A 187 -8.87 24.21 11.19
CA GLN A 187 -9.11 23.09 10.28
C GLN A 187 -8.93 23.51 8.81
N LYS A 188 -9.51 24.65 8.39
CA LYS A 188 -9.36 25.16 7.01
C LYS A 188 -7.90 25.37 6.63
N LYS A 189 -7.06 25.71 7.59
CA LYS A 189 -5.64 25.98 7.37
C LYS A 189 -4.78 24.72 7.39
N LEU A 190 -5.02 23.81 8.34
CA LEU A 190 -4.30 22.53 8.44
C LEU A 190 -4.70 21.54 7.35
N PHE A 191 -5.97 21.58 6.94
CA PHE A 191 -6.59 20.64 6.01
C PHE A 191 -7.30 21.38 4.87
N PRO A 192 -6.57 22.16 4.05
CA PRO A 192 -7.14 22.98 2.98
C PRO A 192 -7.79 22.16 1.85
N TRP A 193 -7.61 20.84 1.87
CA TRP A 193 -8.28 19.90 0.98
C TRP A 193 -9.75 19.64 1.36
N LEU A 194 -10.16 19.96 2.60
CA LEU A 194 -11.56 19.92 3.03
C LEU A 194 -12.29 21.19 2.57
N SER A 195 -13.38 21.03 1.85
CA SER A 195 -14.18 22.17 1.32
C SER A 195 -15.20 22.74 2.31
N ASN A 196 -15.39 22.05 3.42
CA ASN A 196 -16.48 22.19 4.37
C ASN A 196 -17.91 21.90 3.87
N LYS A 197 -18.08 21.18 2.77
CA LYS A 197 -19.41 20.74 2.32
C LYS A 197 -19.72 19.31 2.75
N SER A 198 -20.95 19.09 3.19
CA SER A 198 -21.46 17.77 3.57
C SER A 198 -21.44 16.77 2.42
N PRO A 199 -21.08 15.50 2.68
CA PRO A 199 -21.38 14.42 1.77
C PRO A 199 -22.89 14.37 1.50
N PHE A 200 -23.24 13.94 0.29
CA PHE A 200 -24.63 13.83 -0.13
C PHE A 200 -24.94 12.37 -0.50
N SER A 201 -26.15 11.91 -0.19
CA SER A 201 -26.65 10.64 -0.74
C SER A 201 -27.86 10.88 -1.62
N GLU A 202 -27.81 10.25 -2.79
CA GLU A 202 -28.86 10.34 -3.82
C GLU A 202 -30.17 9.65 -3.39
N PHE A 203 -30.13 8.76 -2.38
CA PHE A 203 -31.28 7.96 -1.97
C PHE A 203 -31.69 8.20 -0.51
N PRO A 204 -33.00 8.33 -0.22
CA PRO A 204 -33.50 8.41 1.15
C PRO A 204 -33.15 7.15 1.96
N SER A 205 -32.74 7.34 3.22
CA SER A 205 -32.51 6.26 4.20
C SER A 205 -33.25 6.58 5.50
N THR A 206 -33.59 5.54 6.26
CA THR A 206 -34.11 5.62 7.64
C THR A 206 -33.08 6.16 8.64
N HIS A 207 -31.80 6.18 8.26
CA HIS A 207 -30.71 6.74 9.03
C HIS A 207 -30.05 7.87 8.23
N PRO A 208 -30.47 9.13 8.44
CA PRO A 208 -29.95 10.26 7.66
C PRO A 208 -28.45 10.43 7.89
N ILE A 209 -27.72 10.71 6.81
CA ILE A 209 -26.32 11.09 6.90
C ILE A 209 -26.24 12.39 7.68
N SER A 210 -25.32 12.42 8.63
CA SER A 210 -25.09 13.64 9.39
C SER A 210 -24.65 14.75 8.44
N ARG A 211 -25.44 15.81 8.35
CA ARG A 211 -25.09 17.02 7.60
C ARG A 211 -24.28 17.92 8.53
N PHE A 212 -23.27 18.54 7.98
CA PHE A 212 -22.58 19.69 8.57
C PHE A 212 -23.41 20.94 8.27
N ASP A 213 -23.74 21.69 9.32
CA ASP A 213 -24.51 22.93 9.24
C ASP A 213 -23.57 24.12 8.94
N GLY A 214 -23.03 24.15 7.71
CA GLY A 214 -22.39 25.33 7.14
C GLY A 214 -20.92 25.58 7.51
N ASN A 215 -20.45 26.80 7.22
CA ASN A 215 -19.03 27.17 7.19
C ASN A 215 -18.35 27.33 8.56
N ASP A 216 -19.14 27.29 9.65
CA ASP A 216 -18.70 27.58 11.01
C ASP A 216 -18.42 26.31 11.86
N GLU A 217 -18.80 25.13 11.37
CA GLU A 217 -18.59 23.87 12.08
C GLU A 217 -17.18 23.28 11.88
N CYS A 218 -16.68 22.61 12.93
CA CYS A 218 -15.49 21.79 12.86
C CYS A 218 -15.83 20.38 12.38
N ILE A 219 -15.72 20.17 11.07
CA ILE A 219 -16.18 18.95 10.41
C ILE A 219 -15.49 17.70 10.92
N LEU A 220 -14.18 17.74 11.21
CA LEU A 220 -13.49 16.57 11.73
C LEU A 220 -14.03 16.17 13.11
N GLN A 221 -14.32 17.15 13.98
CA GLN A 221 -14.97 16.92 15.26
C GLN A 221 -16.40 16.36 15.08
N HIS A 222 -17.15 16.92 14.14
CA HIS A 222 -18.50 16.45 13.82
C HIS A 222 -18.51 15.03 13.29
N ILE A 223 -17.62 14.69 12.34
CA ILE A 223 -17.44 13.32 11.84
C ILE A 223 -17.14 12.39 13.01
N ASN A 224 -16.26 12.78 13.93
CA ASN A 224 -15.94 11.95 15.10
C ASN A 224 -17.17 11.68 15.97
N GLN A 225 -17.91 12.74 16.31
CA GLN A 225 -19.02 12.69 17.27
C GLN A 225 -20.30 12.07 16.71
N LYS A 226 -20.52 12.18 15.39
CA LYS A 226 -21.75 11.71 14.74
C LYS A 226 -21.62 10.33 14.10
N SER A 227 -20.43 9.72 14.17
CA SER A 227 -20.23 8.35 13.72
C SER A 227 -20.88 7.36 14.66
N VAL A 228 -21.69 6.44 14.14
CA VAL A 228 -22.48 5.48 14.94
C VAL A 228 -22.59 4.12 14.24
N GLY A 229 -22.75 3.04 15.03
CA GLY A 229 -22.99 1.69 14.51
C GLY A 229 -21.81 1.06 13.76
N LYS A 230 -22.03 -0.18 13.31
CA LYS A 230 -21.08 -1.01 12.56
C LYS A 230 -21.47 -1.04 11.09
N GLY A 231 -20.50 -1.03 10.18
CA GLY A 231 -20.81 -1.12 8.76
C GLY A 231 -19.64 -1.49 7.87
N ILE A 232 -19.97 -1.78 6.61
CA ILE A 232 -19.01 -2.03 5.53
C ILE A 232 -18.86 -0.76 4.72
N VAL A 233 -17.62 -0.38 4.42
CA VAL A 233 -17.30 0.78 3.60
C VAL A 233 -16.56 0.35 2.35
N LEU A 234 -17.05 0.77 1.19
CA LEU A 234 -16.49 0.47 -0.12
C LEU A 234 -16.23 1.78 -0.86
N THR A 235 -15.25 1.77 -1.77
CA THR A 235 -15.14 2.79 -2.81
C THR A 235 -15.47 2.20 -4.15
N ALA A 236 -16.36 2.84 -4.90
CA ALA A 236 -16.68 2.39 -6.24
C ALA A 236 -16.88 3.57 -7.20
N SER A 237 -16.64 3.27 -8.46
CA SER A 237 -16.95 4.14 -9.58
C SER A 237 -17.56 3.28 -10.66
N ASN A 238 -17.90 3.90 -11.79
CA ASN A 238 -18.42 3.19 -12.94
C ASN A 238 -17.52 2.05 -13.44
N SER A 239 -16.19 2.08 -13.24
CA SER A 239 -15.30 0.99 -13.65
C SER A 239 -15.41 -0.25 -12.75
N HIS A 240 -15.91 -0.09 -11.53
CA HIS A 240 -15.98 -1.15 -10.52
C HIS A 240 -17.34 -1.85 -10.45
N TYR A 241 -18.26 -1.51 -11.38
CA TYR A 241 -19.66 -1.96 -11.31
C TYR A 241 -19.80 -3.49 -11.27
N ASP A 242 -19.03 -4.22 -12.07
CA ASP A 242 -19.16 -5.68 -12.18
C ASP A 242 -18.62 -6.38 -10.93
N ASP A 243 -17.45 -5.96 -10.44
CA ASP A 243 -16.85 -6.49 -9.21
C ASP A 243 -17.74 -6.17 -8.00
N LEU A 244 -18.24 -4.92 -7.89
CA LEU A 244 -19.19 -4.52 -6.85
C LEU A 244 -20.48 -5.34 -6.88
N THR A 245 -21.05 -5.58 -8.07
CA THR A 245 -22.25 -6.42 -8.23
C THR A 245 -22.01 -7.83 -7.69
N SER A 246 -20.83 -8.38 -8.01
CA SER A 246 -20.41 -9.72 -7.59
C SER A 246 -20.19 -9.79 -6.07
N LEU A 247 -19.54 -8.77 -5.49
CA LEU A 247 -19.32 -8.66 -4.05
C LEU A 247 -20.63 -8.55 -3.28
N ILE A 248 -21.58 -7.72 -3.73
CA ILE A 248 -22.91 -7.61 -3.10
C ILE A 248 -23.63 -8.96 -3.07
N LEU A 249 -23.58 -9.73 -4.17
CA LEU A 249 -24.12 -11.11 -4.20
C LEU A 249 -23.46 -12.01 -3.16
N ILE A 250 -22.14 -12.02 -3.08
CA ILE A 250 -21.39 -12.82 -2.10
C ILE A 250 -21.79 -12.41 -0.68
N LEU A 251 -21.81 -11.12 -0.37
CA LEU A 251 -22.18 -10.62 0.94
C LEU A 251 -23.62 -11.05 1.32
N ARG A 252 -24.56 -11.06 0.36
CA ARG A 252 -25.92 -11.57 0.60
C ARG A 252 -25.90 -13.06 0.90
N VAL A 253 -25.18 -13.86 0.12
CA VAL A 253 -25.07 -15.33 0.34
C VAL A 253 -24.40 -15.68 1.65
N LEU A 254 -23.44 -14.88 2.11
CA LEU A 254 -22.84 -15.00 3.44
C LEU A 254 -23.78 -14.57 4.58
N GLY A 255 -24.96 -14.02 4.26
CA GLY A 255 -25.92 -13.55 5.25
C GLY A 255 -25.46 -12.27 5.95
N ASN A 256 -24.80 -11.36 5.24
CA ASN A 256 -24.41 -10.06 5.78
C ASN A 256 -25.65 -9.24 6.19
N THR A 257 -25.64 -8.76 7.42
CA THR A 257 -26.66 -7.85 7.99
C THR A 257 -26.11 -6.46 8.27
N LEU A 258 -24.81 -6.22 8.07
CA LEU A 258 -24.23 -4.90 8.25
C LEU A 258 -24.70 -3.96 7.12
N PRO A 259 -25.03 -2.69 7.44
CA PRO A 259 -25.24 -1.68 6.42
C PRO A 259 -23.95 -1.43 5.63
N ILE A 260 -24.11 -1.07 4.36
CA ILE A 260 -23.02 -0.85 3.40
C ILE A 260 -23.07 0.59 2.91
N GLU A 261 -21.95 1.29 3.02
CA GLU A 261 -21.76 2.60 2.38
C GLU A 261 -20.75 2.50 1.24
N ILE A 262 -21.19 2.92 0.06
CA ILE A 262 -20.37 2.97 -1.15
C ILE A 262 -20.05 4.44 -1.41
N ILE A 263 -18.82 4.81 -1.11
CA ILE A 263 -18.31 6.17 -1.24
C ILE A 263 -17.81 6.38 -2.68
N HIS A 264 -18.25 7.46 -3.31
CA HIS A 264 -17.88 7.83 -4.68
C HIS A 264 -17.76 9.35 -4.83
N ARG A 265 -17.28 9.83 -5.98
CA ARG A 265 -17.04 11.26 -6.22
C ARG A 265 -17.81 11.76 -7.44
N GLY A 266 -19.10 11.43 -7.49
CA GLY A 266 -19.95 11.74 -8.64
C GLY A 266 -19.67 10.88 -9.89
N ASP A 267 -18.76 9.91 -9.79
CA ASP A 267 -18.30 9.05 -10.89
C ASP A 267 -18.97 7.66 -10.91
N PHE A 268 -20.06 7.49 -10.15
CA PHE A 268 -20.89 6.30 -10.17
C PHE A 268 -22.32 6.67 -10.56
N SER A 269 -22.80 6.22 -11.72
CA SER A 269 -24.05 6.71 -12.29
C SER A 269 -25.28 6.25 -11.49
N GLU A 270 -26.27 7.12 -11.33
CA GLU A 270 -27.56 6.82 -10.68
C GLU A 270 -28.21 5.52 -11.22
N ARG A 271 -28.15 5.28 -12.54
CA ARG A 271 -28.65 4.03 -13.16
C ARG A 271 -28.02 2.77 -12.54
N ARG A 272 -26.71 2.79 -12.33
CA ARG A 272 -25.96 1.67 -11.74
C ARG A 272 -26.21 1.57 -10.24
N GLN A 273 -26.36 2.70 -9.55
CA GLN A 273 -26.76 2.71 -8.15
C GLN A 273 -28.14 2.07 -7.95
N LYS A 274 -29.15 2.44 -8.75
CA LYS A 274 -30.50 1.83 -8.75
C LYS A 274 -30.47 0.32 -9.03
N ASN A 275 -29.60 -0.11 -9.95
CA ASN A 275 -29.40 -1.52 -10.25
C ASN A 275 -28.88 -2.30 -9.04
N ILE A 276 -27.85 -1.79 -8.35
CA ILE A 276 -27.33 -2.40 -7.13
C ILE A 276 -28.41 -2.43 -6.03
N GLN A 277 -29.20 -1.36 -5.88
CA GLN A 277 -30.31 -1.34 -4.93
C GLN A 277 -31.35 -2.43 -5.22
N LEU A 278 -31.75 -2.58 -6.49
CA LEU A 278 -32.68 -3.64 -6.91
C LEU A 278 -32.15 -5.02 -6.53
N LEU A 279 -30.85 -5.27 -6.77
CA LEU A 279 -30.19 -6.51 -6.39
C LEU A 279 -30.16 -6.73 -4.88
N SER A 280 -29.86 -5.68 -4.12
CA SER A 280 -29.71 -5.72 -2.66
C SER A 280 -31.00 -6.07 -1.91
N LYS A 281 -32.15 -5.76 -2.50
CA LYS A 281 -33.49 -5.93 -1.89
C LYS A 281 -34.32 -7.04 -2.54
N ASN A 282 -33.80 -7.76 -3.53
CA ASN A 282 -34.58 -8.78 -4.22
C ASN A 282 -34.81 -10.01 -3.33
N GLU A 283 -36.07 -10.28 -2.96
CA GLU A 283 -36.47 -11.43 -2.13
C GLU A 283 -36.34 -12.78 -2.84
N ARG A 284 -36.44 -12.80 -4.17
CA ARG A 284 -36.34 -14.02 -5.01
C ARG A 284 -34.89 -14.40 -5.33
N LEU A 285 -33.90 -13.74 -4.71
CA LEU A 285 -32.50 -13.96 -5.07
C LEU A 285 -32.07 -15.42 -4.83
N SER A 286 -32.48 -16.06 -3.73
CA SER A 286 -32.17 -17.46 -3.46
C SER A 286 -32.67 -18.40 -4.56
N SER A 287 -33.90 -18.20 -5.05
CA SER A 287 -34.47 -19.03 -6.12
C SER A 287 -33.78 -18.76 -7.45
N ILE A 288 -33.49 -17.49 -7.78
CA ILE A 288 -32.77 -17.12 -9.00
C ILE A 288 -31.38 -17.77 -9.03
N ILE A 289 -30.63 -17.70 -7.92
CA ILE A 289 -29.29 -18.31 -7.83
C ILE A 289 -29.40 -19.82 -8.04
N LYS A 290 -30.38 -20.49 -7.42
CA LYS A 290 -30.62 -21.92 -7.61
C LYS A 290 -30.99 -22.27 -9.06
N ASP A 291 -31.90 -21.51 -9.67
CA ASP A 291 -32.43 -21.82 -11.00
C ASP A 291 -31.41 -21.54 -12.10
N LYS A 292 -30.61 -20.47 -11.97
CA LYS A 292 -29.62 -20.09 -12.98
C LYS A 292 -28.26 -20.74 -12.79
N LEU A 293 -27.84 -21.00 -11.56
CA LEU A 293 -26.49 -21.49 -11.24
C LEU A 293 -26.48 -22.87 -10.56
N GLY A 294 -27.63 -23.42 -10.16
CA GLY A 294 -27.69 -24.71 -9.47
C GLY A 294 -27.20 -24.68 -8.02
N ILE A 295 -26.85 -23.50 -7.48
CA ILE A 295 -26.30 -23.33 -6.14
C ILE A 295 -27.45 -23.33 -5.12
N LYS A 296 -27.38 -24.23 -4.14
CA LYS A 296 -28.39 -24.33 -3.08
C LYS A 296 -28.06 -23.35 -1.95
N VAL A 297 -28.74 -22.22 -1.95
CA VAL A 297 -28.72 -21.27 -0.85
C VAL A 297 -29.75 -21.68 0.21
N SER A 298 -29.33 -21.77 1.48
CA SER A 298 -30.22 -22.13 2.58
C SER A 298 -30.97 -20.90 3.09
N GLY A 299 -32.30 -20.95 3.08
CA GLY A 299 -33.15 -19.88 3.62
C GLY A 299 -33.28 -18.63 2.74
N SER A 300 -33.97 -17.63 3.29
CA SER A 300 -34.06 -16.29 2.70
C SER A 300 -32.77 -15.53 2.92
N LEU A 301 -32.22 -14.94 1.85
CA LEU A 301 -31.05 -14.06 1.96
C LEU A 301 -31.47 -12.70 2.53
N PRO A 302 -30.78 -12.18 3.56
CA PRO A 302 -31.12 -10.88 4.11
C PRO A 302 -31.03 -9.80 3.03
N GLU A 303 -31.94 -8.83 3.11
CA GLU A 303 -31.79 -7.59 2.37
C GLU A 303 -30.57 -6.83 2.88
N GLN A 304 -29.94 -6.08 2.00
CA GLN A 304 -28.81 -5.23 2.36
C GLN A 304 -29.20 -3.76 2.27
N GLU A 305 -29.01 -3.04 3.36
CA GLU A 305 -29.07 -1.59 3.34
C GLU A 305 -27.80 -1.05 2.67
N ILE A 306 -27.93 -0.61 1.42
CA ILE A 306 -26.83 -0.01 0.65
C ILE A 306 -27.11 1.48 0.45
N ARG A 307 -26.15 2.32 0.87
CA ARG A 307 -26.16 3.77 0.65
C ARG A 307 -25.01 4.18 -0.26
N PHE A 308 -25.30 5.08 -1.20
CA PHE A 308 -24.30 5.69 -2.06
C PHE A 308 -24.00 7.10 -1.55
N ILE A 309 -22.74 7.36 -1.22
CA ILE A 309 -22.31 8.62 -0.62
C ILE A 309 -21.40 9.34 -1.59
N ASN A 310 -21.87 10.46 -2.12
CA ASN A 310 -21.11 11.35 -2.98
C ASN A 310 -20.33 12.36 -2.13
N ILE A 311 -19.01 12.28 -2.18
CA ILE A 311 -18.08 13.15 -1.45
C ILE A 311 -17.38 14.16 -2.36
N GLN A 312 -17.76 14.27 -3.64
CA GLN A 312 -17.09 15.15 -4.60
C GLN A 312 -16.97 16.58 -4.06
N ASP A 313 -18.05 17.09 -3.49
CA ASP A 313 -18.11 18.46 -3.01
C ASP A 313 -17.52 18.64 -1.62
N SER A 314 -17.30 17.57 -0.84
CA SER A 314 -16.58 17.59 0.43
C SER A 314 -15.07 17.79 0.28
N ILE A 315 -14.56 17.60 -0.94
CA ILE A 315 -13.16 17.81 -1.31
C ILE A 315 -13.05 19.12 -2.08
N ASP A 316 -12.16 20.00 -1.61
CA ASP A 316 -11.82 21.24 -2.30
C ASP A 316 -11.33 20.92 -3.73
N SER A 317 -11.84 21.68 -4.70
CA SER A 317 -11.62 21.41 -6.12
C SER A 317 -10.14 21.36 -6.50
N ARG A 318 -9.27 22.10 -5.81
CA ARG A 318 -7.81 22.14 -6.03
C ARG A 318 -7.14 20.80 -5.72
N TYR A 319 -7.71 20.00 -4.81
CA TYR A 319 -7.11 18.75 -4.32
C TYR A 319 -7.74 17.49 -4.93
N ARG A 320 -8.87 17.60 -5.64
CA ARG A 320 -9.58 16.45 -6.24
C ARG A 320 -8.69 15.58 -7.14
N SER A 321 -7.70 16.17 -7.80
CA SER A 321 -6.77 15.45 -8.68
C SER A 321 -5.66 14.69 -7.95
N LYS A 322 -5.40 15.02 -6.67
CA LYS A 322 -4.42 14.32 -5.82
C LYS A 322 -4.97 12.98 -5.32
N PHE A 323 -6.28 12.81 -5.28
CA PHE A 323 -6.94 11.53 -5.00
C PHE A 323 -7.28 10.82 -6.31
N LYS A 324 -6.58 9.73 -6.62
CA LYS A 324 -6.84 8.88 -7.79
C LYS A 324 -6.73 7.41 -7.39
N ARG A 325 -7.49 6.54 -8.08
CA ARG A 325 -7.44 5.09 -7.91
C ARG A 325 -7.61 4.69 -6.44
N PHE A 326 -6.65 3.95 -5.89
CA PHE A 326 -6.67 3.36 -4.54
C PHE A 326 -6.85 4.39 -3.42
N SER A 327 -6.27 5.59 -3.57
CA SER A 327 -6.34 6.65 -2.55
C SER A 327 -7.76 7.15 -2.22
N ASN A 328 -8.77 6.82 -3.03
CA ASN A 328 -10.17 7.09 -2.65
C ASN A 328 -10.57 6.32 -1.38
N LYS A 329 -9.92 5.19 -1.08
CA LYS A 329 -10.15 4.39 0.13
C LYS A 329 -9.87 5.19 1.40
N LEU A 330 -8.85 6.05 1.38
CA LEU A 330 -8.52 6.96 2.48
C LEU A 330 -9.64 7.99 2.71
N LEU A 331 -10.27 8.49 1.65
CA LEU A 331 -11.41 9.39 1.79
C LEU A 331 -12.65 8.67 2.33
N ALA A 332 -12.85 7.42 1.89
CA ALA A 332 -13.96 6.59 2.35
C ALA A 332 -13.82 6.21 3.83
N SER A 333 -12.60 5.98 4.32
CA SER A 333 -12.35 5.70 5.74
C SER A 333 -12.76 6.88 6.63
N LEU A 334 -12.71 8.12 6.12
CA LEU A 334 -13.13 9.31 6.84
C LEU A 334 -14.62 9.62 6.70
N PHE A 335 -15.14 9.71 5.47
CA PHE A 335 -16.47 10.27 5.19
C PHE A 335 -17.65 9.29 5.34
N ASN A 336 -17.40 8.06 5.79
CA ASN A 336 -18.48 7.14 6.16
C ASN A 336 -19.14 7.56 7.49
N SER A 337 -20.32 7.03 7.79
CA SER A 337 -21.06 7.32 9.03
C SER A 337 -20.83 6.33 10.18
N PHE A 338 -19.99 5.30 10.01
CA PHE A 338 -19.80 4.24 10.98
C PHE A 338 -18.69 4.56 11.99
N HIS A 339 -18.88 4.18 13.26
CA HIS A 339 -17.83 4.28 14.27
C HIS A 339 -16.91 3.05 14.29
N GLU A 340 -17.43 1.89 13.90
CA GLU A 340 -16.69 0.64 13.69
C GLU A 340 -16.92 0.19 12.24
N VAL A 341 -15.84 0.05 11.47
CA VAL A 341 -15.92 -0.07 10.01
C VAL A 341 -15.06 -1.23 9.52
N VAL A 342 -15.61 -1.99 8.57
CA VAL A 342 -14.82 -2.87 7.69
C VAL A 342 -14.70 -2.19 6.33
N ILE A 343 -13.54 -1.63 6.03
CA ILE A 343 -13.23 -1.09 4.71
C ILE A 343 -12.87 -2.26 3.80
N MET A 344 -13.45 -2.32 2.62
CA MET A 344 -13.19 -3.38 1.63
C MET A 344 -12.88 -2.78 0.26
N ASP A 345 -12.03 -3.45 -0.53
CA ASP A 345 -11.97 -3.26 -1.97
C ASP A 345 -13.14 -3.95 -2.67
N THR A 346 -13.51 -3.48 -3.88
CA THR A 346 -14.62 -4.08 -4.64
C THR A 346 -14.31 -5.46 -5.19
N ASP A 347 -13.03 -5.82 -5.34
CA ASP A 347 -12.56 -7.12 -5.82
C ASP A 347 -12.10 -8.05 -4.69
N VAL A 348 -12.47 -7.75 -3.45
CA VAL A 348 -12.33 -8.67 -2.31
C VAL A 348 -13.39 -9.76 -2.36
N ILE A 349 -12.99 -10.96 -1.98
CA ILE A 349 -13.88 -12.09 -1.73
C ILE A 349 -13.80 -12.44 -0.24
N PRO A 350 -14.83 -12.11 0.57
CA PRO A 350 -14.93 -12.64 1.92
C PRO A 350 -15.38 -14.11 1.88
N PHE A 351 -14.82 -14.93 2.78
CA PHE A 351 -15.22 -16.31 3.04
C PHE A 351 -15.86 -16.49 4.42
N THR A 352 -15.72 -15.48 5.27
CA THR A 352 -16.39 -15.36 6.56
C THR A 352 -17.46 -14.27 6.53
N LYS A 353 -18.43 -14.34 7.45
CA LYS A 353 -19.44 -13.28 7.56
C LYS A 353 -18.76 -11.98 8.00
N PRO A 354 -19.04 -10.83 7.37
CA PRO A 354 -18.40 -9.57 7.72
C PRO A 354 -18.51 -9.16 9.20
N GLN A 355 -19.64 -9.50 9.84
CA GLN A 355 -19.85 -9.23 11.27
C GLN A 355 -18.81 -9.90 12.19
N GLU A 356 -18.21 -11.02 11.76
CA GLU A 356 -17.23 -11.75 12.54
C GLU A 356 -15.91 -10.98 12.67
N PHE A 357 -15.55 -10.10 11.70
CA PHE A 357 -14.34 -9.28 11.79
C PHE A 357 -14.27 -8.47 13.09
N PHE A 358 -15.42 -8.02 13.61
CA PHE A 358 -15.51 -7.27 14.86
C PHE A 358 -15.42 -8.13 16.13
N LYS A 359 -15.36 -9.45 16.00
CA LYS A 359 -15.33 -10.41 17.12
C LYS A 359 -13.97 -11.10 17.26
N PHE A 360 -13.10 -11.02 16.23
CA PHE A 360 -11.77 -11.61 16.32
C PHE A 360 -10.94 -10.92 17.41
N PRO A 361 -10.15 -11.69 18.19
CA PRO A 361 -9.26 -11.12 19.20
C PRO A 361 -8.34 -10.02 18.65
N SER A 362 -7.83 -10.20 17.43
CA SER A 362 -7.02 -9.20 16.73
C SER A 362 -7.68 -7.83 16.65
N TYR A 363 -9.01 -7.79 16.49
CA TYR A 363 -9.77 -6.56 16.49
C TYR A 363 -10.17 -6.13 17.90
N THR A 364 -10.73 -7.03 18.72
CA THR A 364 -11.27 -6.63 20.04
C THR A 364 -10.20 -6.12 20.99
N ASN A 365 -8.95 -6.56 20.83
CA ASN A 365 -7.84 -6.15 21.69
C ASN A 365 -7.29 -4.75 21.35
N SER A 366 -7.41 -4.32 20.10
CA SER A 366 -6.73 -3.13 19.58
C SER A 366 -7.68 -2.10 18.97
N GLY A 367 -8.86 -2.51 18.52
CA GLY A 367 -9.77 -1.69 17.71
C GLY A 367 -9.26 -1.43 16.28
N ALA A 368 -8.12 -1.99 15.87
CA ALA A 368 -7.56 -1.80 14.54
C ALA A 368 -6.88 -3.09 14.06
N TRP A 369 -7.49 -3.79 13.11
CA TRP A 369 -6.96 -5.04 12.56
C TRP A 369 -6.62 -4.89 11.08
N LEU A 370 -5.35 -5.11 10.77
CA LEU A 370 -4.74 -5.00 9.45
C LEU A 370 -4.16 -6.35 9.02
N PHE A 371 -3.94 -6.55 7.73
CA PHE A 371 -3.48 -7.82 7.18
C PHE A 371 -2.11 -7.68 6.52
N LYS A 372 -1.21 -8.62 6.78
CA LYS A 372 0.16 -8.58 6.26
C LYS A 372 0.21 -9.02 4.80
N ASP A 373 0.86 -8.25 3.92
CA ASP A 373 0.98 -8.53 2.48
C ASP A 373 1.89 -9.75 2.18
N ARG A 374 2.17 -10.06 0.91
CA ARG A 374 3.15 -11.07 0.51
C ARG A 374 4.54 -10.66 0.96
N THR A 375 5.35 -11.63 1.37
CA THR A 375 6.77 -11.47 1.69
C THR A 375 7.66 -11.37 0.44
N VAL A 376 7.23 -10.60 -0.56
CA VAL A 376 8.03 -10.32 -1.75
C VAL A 376 9.25 -9.46 -1.40
N ILE A 377 10.34 -9.67 -2.13
CA ILE A 377 11.65 -9.05 -1.86
C ILE A 377 11.82 -7.87 -2.81
N TYR A 378 10.94 -6.89 -2.65
CA TYR A 378 11.17 -5.56 -3.19
C TYR A 378 11.76 -4.72 -2.08
N LYS A 379 12.87 -4.03 -2.37
CA LYS A 379 13.58 -3.21 -1.39
C LYS A 379 13.38 -1.72 -1.67
N HIS A 380 13.48 -0.92 -0.63
CA HIS A 380 13.60 0.53 -0.72
C HIS A 380 14.86 1.02 0.01
N GLY A 381 15.25 2.26 -0.24
CA GLY A 381 16.43 2.86 0.37
C GLY A 381 16.22 3.20 1.86
N GLY A 382 17.32 3.29 2.62
CA GLY A 382 17.31 3.71 4.03
C GLY A 382 16.76 5.13 4.25
N SER A 383 16.77 5.98 3.23
CA SER A 383 16.18 7.33 3.24
C SER A 383 14.68 7.33 3.53
N ASP A 384 13.97 6.24 3.22
CA ASP A 384 12.52 6.13 3.39
C ASP A 384 12.17 5.82 4.84
N LYS A 385 12.92 4.90 5.47
CA LYS A 385 12.86 4.69 6.92
C LYS A 385 13.10 6.00 7.67
N ASN A 386 14.19 6.70 7.35
CA ASN A 386 14.55 7.95 8.02
C ASN A 386 13.50 9.05 7.82
N PHE A 387 12.86 9.11 6.65
CA PHE A 387 11.75 10.03 6.41
C PHE A 387 10.62 9.84 7.44
N TRP A 388 10.17 8.59 7.64
CA TRP A 388 9.09 8.31 8.59
C TRP A 388 9.50 8.51 10.04
N LEU A 389 10.72 8.11 10.43
CA LEU A 389 11.22 8.28 11.79
C LEU A 389 11.30 9.77 12.19
N ASN A 390 11.69 10.65 11.26
CA ASN A 390 11.73 12.09 11.49
C ASN A 390 10.35 12.75 11.69
N LEU A 391 9.27 12.05 11.35
CA LEU A 391 7.89 12.52 11.51
C LEU A 391 7.22 11.99 12.79
N THR A 392 7.87 11.10 13.53
CA THR A 392 7.37 10.58 14.81
C THR A 392 7.30 11.68 15.89
N PRO A 393 6.50 11.50 16.96
CA PRO A 393 6.37 12.49 18.01
C PRO A 393 7.70 12.84 18.70
N THR A 394 7.86 14.11 19.05
CA THR A 394 9.06 14.65 19.70
C THR A 394 8.96 14.55 21.24
N ASP A 395 10.11 14.65 21.93
CA ASP A 395 10.13 14.70 23.40
C ASP A 395 9.35 15.89 23.96
N ALA A 396 9.26 16.99 23.20
CA ALA A 396 8.48 18.15 23.59
C ALA A 396 6.97 17.87 23.56
N GLU A 397 6.49 17.10 22.58
CA GLU A 397 5.10 16.65 22.49
C GLU A 397 4.76 15.68 23.62
N LYS A 398 5.64 14.71 23.91
CA LYS A 398 5.49 13.82 25.07
C LYS A 398 5.42 14.60 26.38
N ARG A 399 6.31 15.57 26.57
CA ARG A 399 6.35 16.38 27.80
C ARG A 399 5.10 17.25 28.01
N VAL A 400 4.55 17.84 26.94
CA VAL A 400 3.45 18.82 27.05
C VAL A 400 2.08 18.15 26.96
N PHE A 401 1.89 17.22 26.02
CA PHE A 401 0.61 16.60 25.69
C PHE A 401 0.55 15.10 25.96
N ASP A 402 1.61 14.50 26.52
CA ASP A 402 1.71 13.06 26.77
C ASP A 402 1.63 12.17 25.51
N ILE A 403 1.98 12.73 24.36
CA ILE A 403 2.00 12.01 23.08
C ILE A 403 3.29 11.17 23.01
N SER A 404 3.16 9.85 23.16
CA SER A 404 4.30 8.91 23.13
C SER A 404 5.00 8.85 21.77
N ASN A 405 6.24 8.38 21.77
CA ASN A 405 6.93 7.96 20.55
C ASN A 405 7.25 6.45 20.63
N PRO A 406 6.32 5.57 20.21
CA PRO A 406 6.49 4.13 20.35
C PRO A 406 7.76 3.61 19.69
N LEU A 407 8.14 4.13 18.52
CA LEU A 407 9.32 3.68 17.78
C LEU A 407 10.64 4.04 18.48
N LYS A 408 10.66 5.14 19.26
CA LYS A 408 11.80 5.51 20.11
C LYS A 408 11.81 4.74 21.44
N GLU A 409 10.63 4.55 22.03
CA GLU A 409 10.46 3.89 23.34
C GLU A 409 10.64 2.37 23.25
N ARG A 410 10.34 1.78 22.10
CA ARG A 410 10.37 0.33 21.82
C ARG A 410 11.05 0.05 20.47
N PRO A 411 12.39 0.02 20.43
CA PRO A 411 13.16 -0.24 19.21
C PRO A 411 12.81 -1.56 18.52
N GLU A 412 12.30 -2.55 19.25
CA GLU A 412 11.86 -3.83 18.71
C GLU A 412 10.71 -3.69 17.68
N LEU A 413 9.94 -2.60 17.72
CA LEU A 413 8.92 -2.28 16.72
C LEU A 413 9.53 -1.90 15.36
N ILE A 414 10.76 -1.39 15.35
CA ILE A 414 11.53 -1.14 14.13
C ILE A 414 12.19 -2.43 13.67
N GLU A 415 12.80 -3.18 14.60
CA GLU A 415 13.52 -4.43 14.31
C GLU A 415 12.60 -5.49 13.68
N ASN A 416 11.40 -5.68 14.24
CA ASN A 416 10.45 -6.70 13.78
C ASN A 416 9.54 -6.23 12.63
N ASN A 417 9.77 -5.03 12.09
CA ASN A 417 8.97 -4.48 11.00
C ASN A 417 9.77 -4.49 9.71
N ARG A 418 9.40 -5.40 8.80
CA ARG A 418 10.09 -5.57 7.52
C ARG A 418 10.18 -4.29 6.69
N TYR A 419 9.18 -3.39 6.77
CA TYR A 419 9.28 -2.11 6.08
C TYR A 419 10.43 -1.27 6.64
N PHE A 420 10.59 -1.20 7.96
CA PHE A 420 11.75 -0.52 8.54
C PHE A 420 13.08 -1.28 8.43
N GLN A 421 13.05 -2.53 7.97
CA GLN A 421 14.23 -3.31 7.56
C GLN A 421 14.57 -3.16 6.07
N GLY A 422 13.80 -2.34 5.33
CA GLY A 422 14.10 -1.99 3.93
C GLY A 422 13.24 -2.70 2.89
N PHE A 423 12.22 -3.47 3.29
CA PHE A 423 11.28 -4.11 2.35
C PHE A 423 10.10 -3.20 2.00
N SER A 424 9.63 -3.23 0.76
CA SER A 424 8.63 -2.25 0.29
C SER A 424 7.19 -2.51 0.73
N HIS A 425 6.87 -3.70 1.26
CA HIS A 425 5.48 -4.09 1.57
C HIS A 425 5.35 -4.73 2.94
N LEU A 426 4.43 -4.21 3.74
CA LEU A 426 4.02 -4.81 5.02
C LEU A 426 2.53 -5.15 5.03
N VAL A 427 1.66 -4.25 4.59
CA VAL A 427 0.20 -4.41 4.70
C VAL A 427 -0.48 -4.58 3.35
N GLU A 428 -1.41 -5.52 3.27
CA GLU A 428 -2.39 -5.67 2.19
C GLU A 428 -3.72 -5.07 2.66
N ALA A 429 -4.16 -4.01 2.00
CA ALA A 429 -5.26 -3.16 2.44
C ALA A 429 -6.60 -3.48 1.76
N GLY A 430 -6.75 -4.67 1.16
CA GLY A 430 -8.02 -5.15 0.64
C GLY A 430 -9.12 -5.16 1.70
N ILE A 431 -8.79 -5.51 2.94
CA ILE A 431 -9.65 -5.30 4.11
C ILE A 431 -8.89 -4.52 5.19
N VAL A 432 -9.54 -3.51 5.76
CA VAL A 432 -9.08 -2.79 6.97
C VAL A 432 -10.23 -2.74 7.96
N VAL A 433 -10.03 -3.24 9.18
CA VAL A 433 -11.05 -3.21 10.25
C VAL A 433 -10.64 -2.17 11.27
N LEU A 434 -11.48 -1.16 11.52
CA LEU A 434 -11.11 -0.02 12.35
C LEU A 434 -12.27 0.46 13.24
N LYS A 435 -11.96 0.74 14.50
CA LYS A 435 -12.77 1.58 15.38
C LYS A 435 -12.43 3.04 15.09
N LYS A 436 -13.04 3.59 14.03
CA LYS A 436 -12.77 4.91 13.46
C LYS A 436 -12.74 6.02 14.50
N GLN A 437 -13.66 6.01 15.46
CA GLN A 437 -13.78 7.07 16.47
C GLN A 437 -12.53 7.21 17.35
N ASP A 438 -11.87 6.09 17.65
CA ASP A 438 -10.66 6.06 18.48
C ASP A 438 -9.41 6.46 17.67
N TYR A 439 -9.48 6.31 16.33
CA TYR A 439 -8.35 6.43 15.42
C TYR A 439 -8.56 7.46 14.30
N LEU A 440 -9.44 8.45 14.52
CA LEU A 440 -9.72 9.46 13.51
C LEU A 440 -8.46 10.25 13.13
N ASN A 441 -7.59 10.51 14.10
CA ASN A 441 -6.29 11.16 13.89
C ASN A 441 -5.40 10.39 12.91
N THR A 442 -5.35 9.06 13.00
CA THR A 442 -4.54 8.23 12.09
C THR A 442 -5.09 8.28 10.67
N LEU A 443 -6.41 8.35 10.50
CA LEU A 443 -7.03 8.51 9.19
C LEU A 443 -6.75 9.89 8.56
N ILE A 444 -6.85 10.96 9.35
CA ILE A 444 -6.52 12.33 8.89
C ILE A 444 -5.07 12.38 8.41
N THR A 445 -4.14 11.84 9.20
CA THR A 445 -2.72 11.77 8.86
C THR A 445 -2.47 10.90 7.62
N SER A 446 -3.17 9.77 7.48
CA SER A 446 -3.09 8.92 6.28
C SER A 446 -3.50 9.67 5.01
N ILE A 447 -4.54 10.50 5.08
CA ILE A 447 -4.98 11.35 3.96
C ILE A 447 -3.93 12.41 3.65
N GLN A 448 -3.26 12.99 4.65
CA GLN A 448 -2.18 13.96 4.42
C GLN A 448 -1.00 13.34 3.66
N PHE A 449 -0.64 12.08 3.94
CA PHE A 449 0.43 11.40 3.19
C PHE A 449 0.14 11.34 1.68
N GLN A 450 -1.12 11.13 1.31
CA GLN A 450 -1.57 11.16 -0.09
C GLN A 450 -1.44 12.56 -0.74
N LEU A 451 -1.34 13.62 0.05
CA LEU A 451 -1.18 14.99 -0.44
C LEU A 451 0.30 15.41 -0.54
N TRP A 452 1.21 14.63 0.05
CA TRP A 452 2.64 14.88 0.05
C TRP A 452 3.31 14.03 -1.03
N ASP A 453 3.79 14.65 -2.09
CA ASP A 453 4.45 13.93 -3.18
C ASP A 453 5.71 13.17 -2.67
N THR A 454 6.33 13.67 -1.60
CA THR A 454 7.45 13.04 -0.90
C THR A 454 7.07 11.74 -0.20
N ALA A 455 5.90 11.68 0.44
CA ALA A 455 5.41 10.46 1.09
C ALA A 455 4.95 9.43 0.04
N MET A 456 4.26 9.89 -1.01
CA MET A 456 3.75 9.03 -2.09
C MET A 456 4.84 8.24 -2.82
N LYS A 457 6.04 8.79 -2.96
CA LYS A 457 7.16 8.10 -3.62
C LYS A 457 7.76 6.94 -2.81
N ARG A 458 7.44 6.84 -1.52
CA ARG A 458 8.07 5.91 -0.56
C ARG A 458 7.25 4.65 -0.27
N VAL A 459 6.02 4.61 -0.78
CA VAL A 459 5.11 3.49 -0.59
C VAL A 459 4.45 3.13 -1.91
N TRP A 460 3.98 1.89 -2.01
CA TRP A 460 3.19 1.46 -3.15
C TRP A 460 1.69 1.64 -2.86
N GLY A 461 1.11 2.72 -3.38
CA GLY A 461 -0.32 3.01 -3.21
C GLY A 461 -0.64 3.59 -1.83
N ASP A 462 -1.77 3.18 -1.24
CA ASP A 462 -2.31 3.69 0.02
C ASP A 462 -2.08 2.73 1.22
N LYS A 463 -1.72 1.48 0.95
CA LYS A 463 -1.77 0.38 1.93
C LYS A 463 -0.92 0.59 3.18
N GLU A 464 0.30 1.14 3.02
CA GLU A 464 1.21 1.36 4.15
C GLU A 464 0.80 2.55 5.03
N TYR A 465 -0.06 3.45 4.51
CA TYR A 465 -0.51 4.61 5.28
C TYR A 465 -1.39 4.21 6.47
N PHE A 466 -2.14 3.12 6.36
CA PHE A 466 -3.04 2.63 7.41
C PHE A 466 -2.33 2.23 8.70
N TRP A 467 -1.04 1.85 8.65
CA TRP A 467 -0.27 1.53 9.85
C TRP A 467 0.80 2.57 10.16
N LEU A 468 1.44 3.18 9.15
CA LEU A 468 2.45 4.24 9.37
C LEU A 468 1.85 5.41 10.15
N SER A 469 0.60 5.76 9.85
CA SER A 469 -0.11 6.85 10.52
C SER A 469 -0.32 6.60 12.02
N PHE A 470 -0.35 5.35 12.50
CA PHE A 470 -0.41 5.06 13.94
C PHE A 470 0.86 5.54 14.63
N TYR A 471 2.03 5.08 14.17
CA TYR A 471 3.31 5.47 14.76
C TYR A 471 3.54 6.98 14.68
N LEU A 472 3.17 7.60 13.55
CA LEU A 472 3.26 9.04 13.37
C LEU A 472 2.30 9.83 14.27
N ASN A 473 1.26 9.19 14.84
CA ASN A 473 0.38 9.79 15.84
C ASN A 473 0.72 9.37 17.28
N GLY A 474 1.86 8.70 17.50
CA GLY A 474 2.28 8.24 18.83
C GLY A 474 1.54 7.01 19.31
N LEU A 475 0.96 6.23 18.40
CA LEU A 475 0.19 5.03 18.68
C LEU A 475 0.88 3.80 18.09
N ASP A 476 0.70 2.67 18.75
CA ASP A 476 1.05 1.33 18.25
C ASP A 476 -0.10 0.33 18.48
N SER A 477 -1.29 0.84 18.81
CA SER A 477 -2.47 0.06 19.20
C SER A 477 -3.23 -0.55 18.01
N PHE A 478 -2.50 -1.12 17.06
CA PHE A 478 -3.07 -1.92 15.96
C PHE A 478 -2.53 -3.35 16.02
N THR A 479 -3.27 -4.28 15.42
CA THR A 479 -2.85 -5.68 15.30
C THR A 479 -2.71 -6.04 13.84
N LEU A 480 -1.55 -6.60 13.49
CA LEU A 480 -1.36 -7.28 12.22
C LEU A 480 -1.89 -8.71 12.33
N ASN A 481 -2.56 -9.20 11.30
CA ASN A 481 -2.88 -10.62 11.19
C ASN A 481 -1.62 -11.46 11.38
N GLN A 482 -1.73 -12.56 12.12
CA GLN A 482 -0.59 -13.41 12.46
C GLN A 482 0.16 -13.85 11.20
N ASN A 483 -0.59 -14.33 10.21
CA ASN A 483 -0.07 -14.86 8.97
C ASN A 483 0.06 -13.76 7.89
N TYR A 484 1.18 -13.82 7.17
CA TYR A 484 1.35 -13.14 5.89
C TYR A 484 0.38 -13.67 4.83
N ALA A 485 0.21 -12.92 3.73
CA ALA A 485 -0.61 -13.38 2.62
C ALA A 485 -0.03 -14.67 2.03
N GLY A 486 -0.91 -15.61 1.68
CA GLY A 486 -0.59 -16.83 0.95
C GLY A 486 -1.16 -16.85 -0.47
N ALA A 487 -0.86 -17.91 -1.21
CA ALA A 487 -1.45 -18.22 -2.51
C ALA A 487 -2.55 -19.28 -2.36
N ALA A 488 -3.67 -19.13 -3.07
CA ALA A 488 -4.76 -20.11 -3.07
C ALA A 488 -4.77 -20.92 -4.37
N GLY A 489 -4.97 -22.23 -4.25
CA GLY A 489 -4.97 -23.12 -5.40
C GLY A 489 -4.85 -24.59 -5.01
N GLU A 490 -4.04 -25.30 -5.78
CA GLU A 490 -3.64 -26.69 -5.57
C GLU A 490 -2.11 -26.73 -5.73
N VAL A 491 -1.43 -27.42 -4.82
CA VAL A 491 0.03 -27.61 -4.88
C VAL A 491 0.39 -28.42 -6.12
N ARG A 492 1.37 -27.92 -6.87
CA ARG A 492 1.90 -28.56 -8.08
C ARG A 492 3.37 -28.22 -8.25
N ASP A 493 4.05 -29.00 -9.06
CA ASP A 493 5.38 -28.64 -9.56
C ASP A 493 5.29 -27.33 -10.34
N ILE A 494 6.16 -26.38 -10.00
CA ILE A 494 6.30 -25.10 -10.68
C ILE A 494 7.38 -25.25 -11.76
N PRO A 495 7.02 -25.13 -13.05
CA PRO A 495 7.98 -25.18 -14.15
C PRO A 495 9.12 -24.18 -13.98
N GLU A 496 10.37 -24.62 -14.15
CA GLU A 496 11.58 -23.76 -14.08
C GLU A 496 11.47 -22.55 -15.02
N GLU A 497 10.84 -22.72 -16.18
CA GLU A 497 10.58 -21.65 -17.15
C GLU A 497 9.66 -20.53 -16.65
N LEU A 498 8.80 -20.80 -15.66
CA LEU A 498 7.95 -19.78 -15.01
C LEU A 498 8.70 -18.97 -13.95
N VAL A 499 9.74 -19.56 -13.37
CA VAL A 499 10.51 -19.03 -12.25
C VAL A 499 11.99 -19.11 -12.59
N SER A 500 12.41 -18.27 -13.56
CA SER A 500 13.71 -18.32 -14.26
C SER A 500 14.98 -18.16 -13.41
N LYS A 501 14.88 -18.20 -12.08
CA LYS A 501 15.97 -17.95 -11.13
C LYS A 501 15.86 -18.78 -9.84
N ILE A 502 15.17 -19.94 -9.83
CA ILE A 502 15.35 -20.86 -8.70
C ILE A 502 16.72 -21.51 -8.88
N PRO A 503 17.66 -21.31 -7.95
CA PRO A 503 18.97 -21.93 -8.02
C PRO A 503 18.78 -23.44 -7.92
N ARG A 504 19.55 -24.14 -8.74
CA ARG A 504 19.62 -25.59 -8.72
C ARG A 504 20.52 -25.96 -7.53
N THR A 505 19.96 -26.28 -6.38
CA THR A 505 20.75 -26.95 -5.34
C THR A 505 20.62 -28.44 -5.48
N PHE A 506 21.77 -29.09 -5.29
CA PHE A 506 22.02 -30.52 -5.33
C PHE A 506 22.15 -31.13 -6.72
N ASN A 507 23.00 -32.14 -6.84
CA ASN A 507 23.32 -32.91 -8.05
C ASN A 507 22.11 -33.64 -8.67
N GLU A 508 20.89 -33.30 -8.27
CA GLU A 508 19.66 -33.75 -8.86
C GLU A 508 19.34 -32.85 -10.05
N LYS A 509 19.36 -33.44 -11.25
CA LYS A 509 19.10 -32.74 -12.51
C LYS A 509 17.70 -32.14 -12.61
N GLU A 510 16.82 -32.36 -11.64
CA GLU A 510 15.43 -31.89 -11.58
C GLU A 510 15.02 -31.69 -10.11
N VAL A 511 15.16 -30.49 -9.54
CA VAL A 511 14.44 -30.16 -8.31
C VAL A 511 13.06 -29.68 -8.72
N ASN A 512 12.07 -30.57 -8.65
CA ASN A 512 10.67 -30.18 -8.80
C ASN A 512 10.29 -29.31 -7.60
N VAL A 513 10.10 -28.01 -7.84
CA VAL A 513 9.71 -27.07 -6.80
C VAL A 513 8.19 -27.07 -6.70
N GLU A 514 7.66 -27.65 -5.62
CA GLU A 514 6.24 -27.60 -5.33
C GLU A 514 5.81 -26.20 -4.89
N GLY A 515 4.64 -25.75 -5.35
CA GLY A 515 4.05 -24.51 -4.88
C GLY A 515 2.69 -24.21 -5.49
N ILE A 516 2.23 -22.97 -5.29
CA ILE A 516 0.94 -22.48 -5.80
C ILE A 516 1.15 -21.13 -6.49
N CYS A 517 0.76 -21.05 -7.77
CA CYS A 517 0.77 -19.81 -8.54
C CYS A 517 -0.64 -19.23 -8.69
N SER A 518 -0.84 -17.99 -8.25
CA SER A 518 -2.12 -17.29 -8.34
C SER A 518 -1.93 -15.77 -8.40
N ILE A 519 -2.97 -15.03 -8.77
CA ILE A 519 -2.94 -13.55 -8.75
C ILE A 519 -3.44 -12.99 -7.41
N GLN A 520 -4.13 -13.82 -6.62
CA GLN A 520 -4.82 -13.46 -5.39
C GLN A 520 -3.86 -13.52 -4.19
N PRO A 521 -3.66 -12.42 -3.44
CA PRO A 521 -3.19 -12.53 -2.07
C PRO A 521 -4.34 -13.04 -1.21
N VAL A 522 -4.08 -14.06 -0.40
CA VAL A 522 -5.10 -14.73 0.41
C VAL A 522 -4.75 -14.67 1.89
N HIS A 523 -5.75 -14.38 2.73
CA HIS A 523 -5.56 -14.25 4.17
C HIS A 523 -6.35 -15.30 4.94
N VAL A 524 -5.66 -15.88 5.91
CA VAL A 524 -6.19 -16.88 6.84
C VAL A 524 -5.92 -16.43 8.27
N HIS A 525 -6.77 -16.86 9.19
CA HIS A 525 -6.55 -16.78 10.62
C HIS A 525 -6.61 -18.19 11.18
N ASP A 526 -5.54 -18.63 11.84
CA ASP A 526 -5.28 -20.04 12.11
C ASP A 526 -5.37 -20.88 10.82
N SER A 527 -6.37 -21.76 10.71
CA SER A 527 -6.66 -22.56 9.52
C SER A 527 -7.94 -22.13 8.78
N GLN A 528 -8.56 -21.02 9.21
CA GLN A 528 -9.76 -20.49 8.57
C GLN A 528 -9.40 -19.52 7.45
N LEU A 529 -9.89 -19.79 6.24
CA LEU A 529 -9.85 -18.85 5.14
C LEU A 529 -10.77 -17.66 5.43
N LEU A 530 -10.21 -16.45 5.48
CA LEU A 530 -10.96 -15.23 5.80
C LEU A 530 -11.42 -14.50 4.55
N TRP A 531 -10.47 -14.14 3.68
CA TRP A 531 -10.72 -13.37 2.48
C TRP A 531 -9.55 -13.46 1.49
N MET A 532 -9.81 -13.10 0.24
CA MET A 532 -8.76 -12.89 -0.76
C MET A 532 -9.02 -11.62 -1.57
N ASN A 533 -7.97 -10.98 -2.06
CA ASN A 533 -8.08 -9.86 -3.00
C ASN A 533 -8.01 -10.37 -4.46
N SER A 534 -8.34 -9.54 -5.44
CA SER A 534 -8.26 -9.80 -6.88
C SER A 534 -9.33 -10.70 -7.50
N GLY A 535 -10.44 -10.92 -6.80
CA GLY A 535 -11.58 -11.70 -7.29
C GLY A 535 -11.25 -13.16 -7.59
N TYR A 536 -12.18 -13.86 -8.26
CA TYR A 536 -12.02 -15.30 -8.55
C TYR A 536 -11.35 -15.65 -9.88
N LYS A 537 -11.08 -14.66 -10.74
CA LYS A 537 -10.56 -14.92 -12.09
C LYS A 537 -9.17 -15.54 -12.00
N PHE A 538 -8.89 -16.55 -12.83
CA PHE A 538 -7.54 -17.04 -13.02
C PHE A 538 -6.59 -15.92 -13.48
N CYS A 539 -7.09 -15.06 -14.37
CA CYS A 539 -6.37 -13.88 -14.82
C CYS A 539 -7.28 -12.65 -14.92
N LYS A 540 -6.82 -11.51 -14.38
CA LYS A 540 -7.50 -10.20 -14.50
C LYS A 540 -7.49 -9.64 -15.94
N LYS A 541 -6.53 -10.06 -16.76
CA LYS A 541 -6.34 -9.62 -18.15
C LYS A 541 -6.42 -10.81 -19.13
N PRO A 542 -7.62 -11.36 -19.38
CA PRO A 542 -7.77 -12.57 -20.18
C PRO A 542 -7.28 -12.44 -21.63
N THR A 543 -7.07 -11.22 -22.13
CA THR A 543 -6.46 -10.96 -23.44
C THR A 543 -5.00 -11.40 -23.55
N TYR A 544 -4.31 -11.64 -22.43
CA TYR A 544 -2.93 -12.13 -22.40
C TYR A 544 -2.80 -13.65 -22.61
N ALA A 545 -3.92 -14.38 -22.70
CA ALA A 545 -3.92 -15.84 -22.83
C ALA A 545 -2.98 -16.37 -23.92
N LEU A 546 -3.01 -15.77 -25.12
CA LEU A 546 -2.17 -16.20 -26.24
C LEU A 546 -0.72 -15.74 -26.13
N ALA A 547 -0.47 -14.60 -25.47
CA ALA A 547 0.90 -14.14 -25.18
C ALA A 547 1.60 -15.11 -24.20
N ASP A 548 0.83 -15.64 -23.25
CA ASP A 548 1.31 -16.58 -22.23
C ASP A 548 1.26 -18.05 -22.68
N LYS A 549 0.89 -18.31 -23.95
CA LYS A 549 0.74 -19.67 -24.51
C LYS A 549 2.01 -20.51 -24.41
N LYS A 550 3.18 -19.86 -24.47
CA LYS A 550 4.50 -20.48 -24.33
C LYS A 550 4.65 -21.29 -23.04
N TYR A 551 3.96 -20.89 -21.97
CA TYR A 551 3.97 -21.57 -20.67
C TYR A 551 2.92 -22.68 -20.52
N TYR A 552 2.10 -22.89 -21.56
CA TYR A 552 1.09 -23.95 -21.61
C TYR A 552 1.16 -24.70 -22.95
N PRO A 553 2.32 -25.27 -23.34
CA PRO A 553 2.51 -25.91 -24.64
C PRO A 553 1.52 -27.05 -24.90
N GLN A 554 1.07 -27.72 -23.85
CA GLN A 554 0.11 -28.84 -23.86
C GLN A 554 -1.33 -28.44 -24.14
N LEU A 555 -1.71 -27.18 -23.91
CA LEU A 555 -3.08 -26.70 -24.16
C LEU A 555 -3.20 -26.23 -25.61
N SER A 556 -4.39 -26.34 -26.22
CA SER A 556 -4.70 -25.58 -27.44
C SER A 556 -4.88 -24.09 -27.13
N ASP A 557 -4.91 -23.25 -28.16
CA ASP A 557 -5.21 -21.82 -28.03
C ASP A 557 -6.60 -21.60 -27.40
N ALA A 558 -7.59 -22.37 -27.81
CA ALA A 558 -8.95 -22.30 -27.27
C ALA A 558 -8.99 -22.68 -25.78
N GLU A 559 -8.26 -23.72 -25.37
CA GLU A 559 -8.17 -24.13 -23.97
C GLU A 559 -7.41 -23.12 -23.12
N THR A 560 -6.36 -22.51 -23.66
CA THR A 560 -5.60 -21.45 -22.97
C THR A 560 -6.48 -20.22 -22.74
N ILE A 561 -7.22 -19.78 -23.76
CA ILE A 561 -8.21 -18.69 -23.63
C ILE A 561 -9.27 -19.05 -22.60
N LYS A 562 -9.76 -20.29 -22.58
CA LYS A 562 -10.74 -20.77 -21.61
C LYS A 562 -10.19 -20.73 -20.19
N LYS A 563 -8.95 -21.19 -19.97
CA LYS A 563 -8.26 -21.13 -18.67
C LYS A 563 -8.13 -19.69 -18.16
N TYR A 564 -7.75 -18.75 -19.03
CA TYR A 564 -7.61 -17.34 -18.65
C TYR A 564 -8.93 -16.66 -18.28
N LYS A 565 -10.06 -17.21 -18.73
CA LYS A 565 -11.41 -16.75 -18.39
C LYS A 565 -12.05 -17.54 -17.26
N SER A 566 -11.42 -18.62 -16.77
CA SER A 566 -12.00 -19.48 -15.73
C SER A 566 -11.83 -18.89 -14.33
N SER A 567 -12.54 -19.46 -13.37
CA SER A 567 -12.25 -19.23 -11.95
C SER A 567 -11.00 -20.01 -11.51
N ILE A 568 -10.36 -19.57 -10.45
CA ILE A 568 -9.48 -20.43 -9.65
C ILE A 568 -10.30 -21.49 -8.89
N LYS A 569 -9.65 -22.56 -8.44
CA LYS A 569 -10.22 -23.57 -7.55
C LYS A 569 -9.41 -23.59 -6.26
N ILE A 570 -10.07 -23.44 -5.13
CA ILE A 570 -9.42 -23.29 -3.83
C ILE A 570 -9.51 -24.62 -3.10
N LYS A 571 -8.44 -25.42 -3.16
CA LYS A 571 -8.30 -26.67 -2.38
C LYS A 571 -7.34 -26.48 -1.22
N GLN A 572 -6.35 -25.63 -1.41
CA GLN A 572 -5.29 -25.34 -0.47
C GLN A 572 -4.97 -23.85 -0.46
N VAL A 573 -4.44 -23.38 0.66
CA VAL A 573 -3.71 -22.12 0.78
C VAL A 573 -2.29 -22.43 1.21
N LEU A 574 -1.32 -21.85 0.52
CA LEU A 574 0.09 -21.94 0.86
C LEU A 574 0.61 -20.57 1.26
N ILE A 575 0.99 -20.42 2.53
CA ILE A 575 1.80 -19.30 2.98
C ILE A 575 3.26 -19.76 2.85
N PRO A 576 4.06 -19.16 1.96
CA PRO A 576 5.44 -19.61 1.76
C PRO A 576 6.29 -19.29 3.00
N PRO A 577 7.49 -19.89 3.10
CA PRO A 577 8.40 -19.61 4.19
C PRO A 577 8.73 -18.11 4.29
N ASP A 578 8.80 -17.59 5.52
CA ASP A 578 9.34 -16.26 5.76
C ASP A 578 10.86 -16.30 5.64
N MET A 579 11.39 -15.48 4.74
CA MET A 579 12.78 -15.45 4.35
C MET A 579 13.43 -14.09 4.68
N ASP A 580 12.72 -13.20 5.39
CA ASP A 580 13.19 -11.84 5.66
C ASP A 580 14.55 -11.83 6.40
N ASP A 581 14.70 -12.61 7.47
CA ASP A 581 15.96 -12.71 8.24
C ASP A 581 17.15 -13.12 7.35
N PHE A 582 16.92 -14.07 6.44
CA PHE A 582 17.92 -14.53 5.49
C PHE A 582 18.32 -13.43 4.50
N TYR A 583 17.38 -12.61 4.02
CA TYR A 583 17.75 -11.49 3.15
C TYR A 583 18.42 -10.35 3.89
N ILE A 584 18.04 -10.14 5.15
CA ILE A 584 18.67 -9.13 6.00
C ILE A 584 20.14 -9.50 6.24
N SER A 585 20.46 -10.78 6.47
CA SER A 585 21.85 -11.24 6.61
C SER A 585 22.67 -11.06 5.32
N MET A 586 22.01 -11.05 4.15
CA MET A 586 22.65 -10.86 2.85
C MET A 586 22.76 -9.40 2.37
N ILE A 587 22.31 -8.41 3.16
CA ILE A 587 22.38 -6.99 2.78
C ILE A 587 23.85 -6.59 2.55
N GLY A 588 24.15 -6.10 1.34
CA GLY A 588 25.51 -5.71 0.91
C GLY A 588 26.13 -6.63 -0.14
N ARG A 589 25.53 -7.80 -0.42
CA ARG A 589 25.83 -8.64 -1.59
C ARG A 589 25.05 -8.16 -2.82
N SER A 590 25.47 -8.50 -4.04
CA SER A 590 24.79 -8.03 -5.26
C SER A 590 23.40 -8.68 -5.38
N ASP A 591 22.40 -7.95 -5.91
CA ASP A 591 21.02 -8.48 -6.06
C ASP A 591 20.94 -9.67 -7.04
N HIS A 592 21.98 -9.88 -7.86
CA HIS A 592 22.15 -11.06 -8.71
C HIS A 592 22.48 -12.33 -7.91
N ASP A 593 22.88 -12.18 -6.65
CA ASP A 593 23.30 -13.25 -5.73
C ASP A 593 22.22 -13.58 -4.68
N ILE A 594 20.94 -13.24 -4.89
CA ILE A 594 19.84 -13.67 -4.00
C ILE A 594 19.15 -14.92 -4.59
N PRO A 595 19.62 -16.12 -4.24
CA PRO A 595 19.17 -17.37 -4.84
C PRO A 595 17.71 -17.72 -4.50
N TRP A 596 17.36 -17.75 -3.23
CA TRP A 596 16.11 -18.40 -2.76
C TRP A 596 15.04 -17.37 -2.48
N LYS A 597 13.78 -17.62 -2.86
CA LYS A 597 12.62 -16.74 -2.60
C LYS A 597 11.39 -17.54 -2.18
N GLY A 598 10.70 -17.12 -1.11
CA GLY A 598 9.39 -17.69 -0.79
C GLY A 598 8.33 -17.34 -1.84
N TRP A 599 8.47 -16.16 -2.45
CA TRP A 599 7.61 -15.66 -3.52
C TRP A 599 8.41 -15.41 -4.80
N TYR A 600 7.96 -16.00 -5.91
CA TYR A 600 8.47 -15.71 -7.25
C TYR A 600 7.43 -14.95 -8.09
N TYR A 601 7.92 -13.93 -8.77
CA TYR A 601 7.16 -13.16 -9.74
C TYR A 601 7.26 -13.81 -11.13
N THR A 602 6.18 -13.79 -11.90
CA THR A 602 6.11 -14.42 -13.23
C THR A 602 5.66 -13.42 -14.30
N GLU A 603 5.87 -13.75 -15.58
CA GLU A 603 5.33 -12.97 -16.71
C GLU A 603 3.82 -13.19 -16.93
N LEU A 604 3.27 -14.27 -16.37
CA LEU A 604 1.89 -14.69 -16.59
C LEU A 604 0.87 -13.62 -16.21
N CYS A 605 -0.23 -13.59 -16.97
CA CYS A 605 -1.34 -12.67 -16.77
C CYS A 605 -0.90 -11.19 -16.79
N ALA A 606 0.03 -10.85 -17.68
CA ALA A 606 0.66 -9.53 -17.72
C ALA A 606 1.27 -9.16 -16.36
N HIS A 607 2.05 -10.08 -15.81
CA HIS A 607 2.78 -9.90 -14.55
C HIS A 607 1.95 -9.84 -13.26
N TYR A 608 0.71 -10.33 -13.28
CA TYR A 608 -0.14 -10.37 -12.09
C TYR A 608 0.04 -11.65 -11.26
N THR A 609 0.60 -12.69 -11.85
CA THR A 609 0.73 -14.01 -11.19
C THR A 609 2.00 -14.09 -10.36
N PHE A 610 1.84 -14.48 -9.10
CA PHE A 610 2.91 -14.78 -8.16
C PHE A 610 2.84 -16.25 -7.76
N CYS A 611 3.99 -16.88 -7.58
CA CYS A 611 4.12 -18.26 -7.13
C CYS A 611 4.68 -18.30 -5.71
N ALA A 612 3.91 -18.87 -4.78
CA ALA A 612 4.38 -19.22 -3.46
C ALA A 612 5.07 -20.59 -3.52
N ILE A 613 6.30 -20.67 -3.05
CA ILE A 613 7.03 -21.94 -2.95
C ILE A 613 6.68 -22.62 -1.64
N LYS A 614 6.51 -23.94 -1.68
CA LYS A 614 6.12 -24.73 -0.52
C LYS A 614 7.27 -24.80 0.47
N ASP A 615 8.37 -25.45 0.09
CA ASP A 615 9.54 -25.65 0.96
C ASP A 615 10.81 -25.25 0.20
N LEU A 616 11.79 -24.72 0.91
CA LEU A 616 13.07 -24.28 0.38
C LEU A 616 14.20 -24.92 1.16
N LEU A 617 15.17 -25.51 0.45
CA LEU A 617 16.43 -25.98 1.03
C LEU A 617 17.54 -25.03 0.59
N VAL A 618 18.07 -24.27 1.56
CA VAL A 618 19.00 -23.18 1.30
C VAL A 618 20.40 -23.56 1.71
N GLU A 619 21.36 -23.50 0.79
CA GLU A 619 22.78 -23.62 1.10
C GLU A 619 23.28 -22.37 1.85
N ILE A 620 23.95 -22.59 2.97
CA ILE A 620 24.48 -21.56 3.85
C ILE A 620 26.01 -21.55 3.72
N GLU A 621 26.54 -20.45 3.20
CA GLU A 621 27.98 -20.25 3.03
C GLU A 621 28.63 -19.42 4.16
N ASP A 622 27.82 -18.70 4.95
CA ASP A 622 28.29 -17.78 5.99
C ASP A 622 28.14 -18.38 7.40
N ASP A 623 29.20 -18.35 8.20
CA ASP A 623 29.23 -18.92 9.55
C ASP A 623 28.16 -18.32 10.48
N LYS A 624 27.72 -17.07 10.22
CA LYS A 624 26.71 -16.37 11.02
C LYS A 624 25.30 -16.96 10.87
N ASP A 625 25.03 -17.64 9.76
CA ASP A 625 23.71 -18.17 9.41
C ASP A 625 23.61 -19.70 9.65
N LEU A 626 24.66 -20.32 10.22
CA LEU A 626 24.72 -21.76 10.52
C LEU A 626 23.73 -22.22 11.61
N LYS A 627 23.14 -21.30 12.37
CA LYS A 627 22.23 -21.67 13.45
C LYS A 627 20.98 -22.33 12.87
N GLY A 628 20.83 -23.63 13.16
CA GLY A 628 19.74 -24.46 12.63
C GLY A 628 20.01 -25.03 11.23
N SER A 629 21.23 -24.89 10.71
CA SER A 629 21.67 -25.61 9.51
C SER A 629 22.18 -27.02 9.86
N GLU A 630 22.15 -27.91 8.89
CA GLU A 630 22.72 -29.25 8.95
C GLU A 630 23.65 -29.50 7.76
N VAL A 631 24.56 -30.48 7.88
CA VAL A 631 25.48 -30.82 6.80
C VAL A 631 24.86 -31.87 5.89
N ARG A 632 24.61 -31.53 4.61
CA ARG A 632 24.22 -32.47 3.55
C ARG A 632 25.24 -32.41 2.42
N ASP A 633 25.78 -33.56 2.01
CA ASP A 633 26.82 -33.68 0.96
C ASP A 633 28.03 -32.75 1.15
N GLY A 634 28.45 -32.53 2.39
CA GLY A 634 29.60 -31.67 2.72
C GLY A 634 29.32 -30.17 2.69
N LYS A 635 28.05 -29.75 2.54
CA LYS A 635 27.61 -28.35 2.55
C LYS A 635 26.66 -28.11 3.72
N ASN A 636 26.71 -26.92 4.32
CA ASN A 636 25.73 -26.52 5.33
C ASN A 636 24.44 -26.09 4.63
N VAL A 637 23.31 -26.64 5.03
CA VAL A 637 21.99 -26.30 4.50
C VAL A 637 20.98 -26.04 5.60
N LYS A 638 20.03 -25.15 5.31
CA LYS A 638 18.90 -24.84 6.19
C LYS A 638 17.59 -24.98 5.43
N GLU A 639 16.67 -25.72 6.01
CA GLU A 639 15.33 -25.91 5.46
C GLU A 639 14.41 -24.79 5.97
N TYR A 640 13.63 -24.23 5.05
CA TYR A 640 12.59 -23.24 5.31
C TYR A 640 11.28 -23.80 4.79
N ASN A 641 10.35 -24.07 5.70
CA ASN A 641 9.10 -24.77 5.38
C ASN A 641 7.93 -23.78 5.32
N GLY A 642 7.09 -23.93 4.31
CA GLY A 642 5.87 -23.16 4.14
C GLY A 642 4.73 -23.75 4.95
N GLN A 643 3.71 -22.94 5.21
CA GLN A 643 2.49 -23.39 5.86
C GLN A 643 1.43 -23.73 4.82
N LEU A 644 1.16 -25.02 4.67
CA LEU A 644 0.10 -25.54 3.80
C LEU A 644 -1.19 -25.80 4.59
N ILE A 645 -2.26 -25.11 4.22
CA ILE A 645 -3.60 -25.30 4.77
C ILE A 645 -4.43 -26.01 3.71
N THR A 646 -4.94 -27.20 4.04
CA THR A 646 -5.78 -27.99 3.14
C THR A 646 -7.22 -27.98 3.63
N PHE A 647 -8.16 -27.73 2.71
CA PHE A 647 -9.58 -27.66 3.02
C PHE A 647 -10.29 -28.97 2.69
N ASP A 648 -11.28 -29.32 3.50
CA ASP A 648 -12.10 -30.50 3.23
C ASP A 648 -12.98 -30.31 1.98
N ILE A 649 -13.64 -31.39 1.55
CA ILE A 649 -14.50 -31.38 0.36
C ILE A 649 -15.66 -30.39 0.49
N LYS A 650 -16.21 -30.22 1.70
CA LYS A 650 -17.35 -29.33 1.95
C LYS A 650 -16.94 -27.86 1.86
N GLN A 651 -15.82 -27.51 2.48
CA GLN A 651 -15.20 -26.18 2.41
C GLN A 651 -14.82 -25.84 0.96
N SER A 652 -14.09 -26.75 0.30
CA SER A 652 -13.69 -26.56 -1.10
C SER A 652 -14.88 -26.39 -2.03
N LYS A 653 -15.96 -27.16 -1.83
CA LYS A 653 -17.20 -27.01 -2.60
C LYS A 653 -17.86 -25.65 -2.36
N PHE A 654 -17.91 -25.20 -1.11
CA PHE A 654 -18.43 -23.88 -0.79
C PHE A 654 -17.63 -22.76 -1.47
N PHE A 655 -16.29 -22.87 -1.49
CA PHE A 655 -15.44 -21.92 -2.19
C PHE A 655 -15.64 -21.95 -3.71
N ASP A 656 -15.86 -23.13 -4.28
CA ASP A 656 -16.19 -23.29 -5.70
C ASP A 656 -17.55 -22.65 -6.03
N GLU A 657 -18.57 -22.81 -5.17
CA GLU A 657 -19.89 -22.17 -5.33
C GLU A 657 -19.81 -20.64 -5.27
N LEU A 658 -19.02 -20.07 -4.35
CA LEU A 658 -18.76 -18.62 -4.33
C LEU A 658 -18.04 -18.15 -5.59
N GLY A 659 -17.11 -18.95 -6.12
CA GLY A 659 -16.43 -18.67 -7.38
C GLY A 659 -17.38 -18.65 -8.57
N GLU A 660 -18.27 -19.64 -8.67
CA GLU A 660 -19.30 -19.66 -9.72
C GLU A 660 -20.25 -18.48 -9.61
N LEU A 661 -20.63 -18.08 -8.39
CA LEU A 661 -21.46 -16.90 -8.16
C LEU A 661 -20.75 -15.61 -8.60
N TRP A 662 -19.47 -15.46 -8.26
CA TRP A 662 -18.66 -14.30 -8.67
C TRP A 662 -18.55 -14.19 -10.20
N MET A 663 -18.22 -15.30 -10.86
CA MET A 663 -17.99 -15.33 -12.30
C MET A 663 -19.27 -15.14 -13.12
N ASN A 664 -20.44 -15.41 -12.54
CA ASN A 664 -21.73 -15.40 -13.24
C ASN A 664 -22.74 -14.41 -12.63
N SER A 665 -22.27 -13.41 -11.89
CA SER A 665 -23.10 -12.38 -11.24
C SER A 665 -24.02 -11.65 -12.24
N ASP A 666 -23.54 -11.40 -13.46
CA ASP A 666 -24.32 -10.81 -14.54
C ASP A 666 -25.57 -11.62 -14.92
N THR A 667 -25.46 -12.94 -14.93
CA THR A 667 -26.59 -13.84 -15.27
C THR A 667 -27.69 -13.74 -14.21
N VAL A 668 -27.29 -13.76 -12.93
CA VAL A 668 -28.19 -13.55 -11.80
C VAL A 668 -28.81 -12.16 -11.86
N PHE A 669 -28.00 -11.14 -12.10
CA PHE A 669 -28.46 -9.76 -12.13
C PHE A 669 -29.44 -9.46 -13.28
N ARG A 670 -29.21 -10.01 -14.48
CA ARG A 670 -30.16 -9.91 -15.60
C ARG A 670 -31.51 -10.52 -15.27
N SER A 671 -31.52 -11.64 -14.54
CA SER A 671 -32.72 -12.34 -14.08
C SER A 671 -33.51 -11.49 -13.08
N VAL A 672 -32.80 -10.92 -12.10
CA VAL A 672 -33.36 -9.93 -11.14
C VAL A 672 -34.01 -8.74 -11.85
N ARG A 673 -33.33 -8.17 -12.86
CA ARG A 673 -33.84 -7.00 -13.59
C ARG A 673 -35.05 -7.29 -14.48
N THR A 674 -35.14 -8.50 -15.02
CA THR A 674 -36.21 -8.88 -15.97
C THR A 674 -37.37 -9.62 -15.31
N GLY A 675 -37.22 -10.06 -14.05
CA GLY A 675 -38.19 -10.89 -13.35
C GLY A 675 -38.31 -12.31 -13.90
N LYS A 676 -37.32 -12.78 -14.67
CA LYS A 676 -37.27 -14.08 -15.37
C LYS A 676 -36.23 -15.03 -14.80
#